data_AF-A0A7L2S0Y0-F1
#
_entry.id   AF-A0A7L2S0Y0-F1
#
_cell.length_a   1.000
_cell.length_b   1.000
_cell.length_c   1.000
_cell.angle_alpha   90.00
_cell.angle_beta   90.00
_cell.angle_gamma   90.00
#
_symmetry.space_group_name_H-M   'P 1'
#
loop_
_entity.id
_entity.type
_entity.pdbx_description
1 polymer ?
#
loop_
_entity_poly.entity_id
_entity_poly.type
_entity_poly.pdbx_seq_one_letter_code
_entity_poly.pdbx_strand_id
1 'polypeptide(L)'
;NSVTNSTTANFEPSLDYCVVKIPRWDLSKFLRVSTKIGSSMKSVGEVMAIGRNFEEAFQKALRMVDENCVGFDHTELETPTDKRIFVLAAALRAGYSIERLYELTKIDRWFLHKMKNITDHAVLLESYRGEQGTMPPTVLKRAKQLGFSDKQVALAVLSTELAVRKMRRDLKILPVVKQIDTVAAEWPAQTNYLYLTYNGSEHDLAFREPHVMVIGSGVYRIGSSVEFDWCAVGCIQELRKLGFKTIMVNYNPETVSTDYDMCDRLYFDEISFEVVMDIYELENPEGVILSMGGQLPNNIAMALHRQQCRILGTSPEAIDSAENRFKFSRLLDSIGISQPLWKELSDMEVGPVTGTGWPGVALRAPPEHVENAGVHSGDATLVTPPQDITPKTLERIKAIVHAIGQELQVTGPFNLQLIAKDDQLKVIECNVRVSRSFPFVSKTLGVDLVALASQVIMGEDVEPVGLMTGTGVVGVKVSGGCGAGLGSRAGQPLSTLFLQVPQFSFSRLAGADVVLGVEMTSTGEVACFGENRCEAYLKAMLSTGFKIPKKNILLTIGSYKNKSELLPTVRTLENLGYNLYASLGTADFYTEHGIKVKAVDWHFEEADGSEAGSRETQRSILDYLAENHFEMVINLSMRNSGGRRLSSFVTKGYRTRRLAVDYSVPLIIDIKCTKLFVEALGQIGAAPPLKMHVDCMTSQKLIRLPGLIDVHVHLREPGGTHKEDFASGTAAALAGGITMVCAMPNTSPAITDATSFALAQKLAEAGARCDYALFLGASSENTGTLAPLAGAAAGLKMYLNDTFSSLRMDDVSLWMEHLEQWPQHLPVVAHAERQTVAAVLMVAQLYQRPVHICHVARREEILLIKAAKQKGIPVTCEVAPHHLFLSQDDLGRLGEGRASVRPALGTRRDVEALWENMDTIDCFATDHAPHTLEEKQGQEPPPGYPGLETMLPLLLTAVSEGRLSVEDIVQRLYENPRKIFGLPAQEDTYVEVDLEHEWIIPSSMAFSKARWTPFEGMKVKGTVRRVVLRGEVAYIDGQVLVAPGYGQDVKKWPSGAVVPPHVAPAKDSAK
;
A
#
# COMPACT_ATOMS: atom_id res chain seq x y z
N ASN A 1 -9.56 -25.99 4.16
CA ASN A 1 -8.61 -25.20 4.96
C ASN A 1 -7.30 -25.10 4.18
N SER A 2 -6.69 -23.93 4.10
CA SER A 2 -5.36 -23.70 3.50
C SER A 2 -4.25 -24.50 4.18
N VAL A 3 -4.38 -24.74 5.49
CA VAL A 3 -3.40 -25.49 6.29
C VAL A 3 -3.28 -26.96 5.86
N THR A 4 -4.38 -27.60 5.43
CA THR A 4 -4.42 -29.04 5.08
C THR A 4 -4.61 -29.30 3.59
N ASN A 5 -5.15 -28.32 2.85
CA ASN A 5 -5.70 -28.43 1.48
C ASN A 5 -6.67 -29.60 1.20
N SER A 6 -7.07 -30.34 2.25
CA SER A 6 -7.81 -31.60 2.16
C SER A 6 -9.14 -31.57 2.94
N THR A 7 -9.26 -30.70 3.94
CA THR A 7 -10.47 -30.51 4.75
C THR A 7 -11.21 -29.21 4.34
N THR A 8 -12.47 -29.03 4.76
CA THR A 8 -13.20 -27.76 4.53
C THR A 8 -12.76 -26.67 5.53
N ALA A 9 -13.50 -25.56 5.64
CA ALA A 9 -13.34 -24.60 6.74
C ALA A 9 -14.39 -24.79 7.86
N ASN A 10 -15.28 -25.77 7.73
CA ASN A 10 -16.38 -26.04 8.67
C ASN A 10 -15.98 -27.15 9.65
N PHE A 11 -15.13 -26.82 10.61
CA PHE A 11 -14.68 -27.70 11.70
C PHE A 11 -14.25 -26.85 12.91
N GLU A 12 -14.15 -27.46 14.10
CA GLU A 12 -13.56 -26.83 15.29
C GLU A 12 -12.10 -27.29 15.43
N PRO A 13 -11.11 -26.38 15.50
CA PRO A 13 -9.70 -26.77 15.59
C PRO A 13 -9.34 -27.56 16.85
N SER A 14 -8.52 -28.60 16.67
CA SER A 14 -7.91 -29.38 17.77
C SER A 14 -6.44 -29.00 17.91
N LEU A 15 -6.00 -28.79 19.15
CA LEU A 15 -4.64 -28.33 19.49
C LEU A 15 -4.00 -29.34 20.45
N ASP A 16 -2.88 -29.95 20.04
CA ASP A 16 -2.07 -30.84 20.90
C ASP A 16 -0.99 -30.07 21.71
N TYR A 17 -1.06 -28.74 21.68
CA TYR A 17 -0.12 -27.80 22.30
C TYR A 17 -0.86 -26.74 23.14
N CYS A 18 -0.10 -26.10 24.03
CA CYS A 18 -0.58 -24.98 24.85
C CYS A 18 -0.06 -23.66 24.28
N VAL A 19 -0.93 -22.66 24.23
CA VAL A 19 -0.62 -21.29 23.80
C VAL A 19 -0.74 -20.36 25.01
N VAL A 20 0.28 -19.53 25.24
CA VAL A 20 0.27 -18.50 26.28
C VAL A 20 0.53 -17.14 25.66
N LYS A 21 -0.41 -16.21 25.87
CA LYS A 21 -0.29 -14.79 25.48
C LYS A 21 -0.03 -13.92 26.71
N ILE A 22 0.92 -13.00 26.63
CA ILE A 22 1.22 -12.03 27.72
C ILE A 22 1.31 -10.61 27.13
N PRO A 23 0.67 -9.59 27.74
CA PRO A 23 0.78 -8.21 27.27
C PRO A 23 2.15 -7.58 27.59
N ARG A 24 2.60 -6.65 26.76
CA ARG A 24 3.75 -5.77 27.02
C ARG A 24 3.30 -4.43 27.59
N TRP A 25 4.01 -3.92 28.60
CA TRP A 25 3.77 -2.63 29.25
C TRP A 25 5.04 -1.78 29.31
N ASP A 26 4.94 -0.52 28.91
CA ASP A 26 6.01 0.48 29.02
C ASP A 26 5.69 1.57 30.05
N LEU A 27 5.01 1.19 31.15
CA LEU A 27 4.53 2.14 32.17
C LEU A 27 5.66 2.87 32.90
N SER A 28 6.88 2.31 32.92
CA SER A 28 8.08 2.94 33.46
C SER A 28 8.44 4.28 32.81
N LYS A 29 8.10 4.49 31.53
CA LYS A 29 8.31 5.76 30.81
C LYS A 29 7.44 6.90 31.35
N PHE A 30 6.36 6.58 32.05
CA PHE A 30 5.34 7.53 32.48
C PHE A 30 5.34 7.69 34.01
N LEU A 31 6.27 8.47 34.54
CA LEU A 31 6.56 8.69 35.99
C LEU A 31 5.36 8.99 36.92
N ARG A 32 4.17 9.29 36.39
CA ARG A 32 2.94 9.61 37.13
C ARG A 32 1.75 8.71 36.79
N VAL A 33 1.91 7.76 35.87
CA VAL A 33 0.86 6.77 35.56
C VAL A 33 0.94 5.65 36.58
N SER A 34 -0.22 5.25 37.11
CA SER A 34 -0.28 4.11 38.03
C SER A 34 0.03 2.80 37.29
N THR A 35 0.97 2.02 37.83
CA THR A 35 1.31 0.64 37.40
C THR A 35 0.19 -0.37 37.66
N LYS A 36 -0.84 0.01 38.42
CA LYS A 36 -2.05 -0.80 38.66
C LYS A 36 -2.79 -1.05 37.35
N ILE A 37 -3.08 -2.32 37.03
CA ILE A 37 -3.85 -2.73 35.84
C ILE A 37 -5.30 -3.06 36.21
N GLY A 38 -6.21 -2.99 35.24
CA GLY A 38 -7.65 -3.17 35.44
C GLY A 38 -8.39 -3.24 34.11
N SER A 39 -9.69 -2.90 34.09
CA SER A 39 -10.54 -3.00 32.91
C SER A 39 -10.17 -2.08 31.73
N SER A 40 -9.41 -1.00 31.98
CA SER A 40 -8.89 -0.13 30.91
C SER A 40 -7.48 -0.57 30.49
N MET A 41 -7.33 -0.89 29.20
CA MET A 41 -6.10 -1.47 28.65
C MET A 41 -4.98 -0.44 28.54
N LYS A 42 -3.83 -0.76 29.17
CA LYS A 42 -2.60 0.05 29.18
C LYS A 42 -1.40 -0.62 28.50
N SER A 43 -1.57 -1.82 27.94
CA SER A 43 -0.53 -2.51 27.17
C SER A 43 -0.27 -1.80 25.84
N VAL A 44 0.97 -1.95 25.35
CA VAL A 44 1.49 -1.30 24.12
C VAL A 44 1.78 -2.29 22.99
N GLY A 45 1.50 -3.58 23.24
CA GLY A 45 1.67 -4.72 22.35
C GLY A 45 1.52 -6.02 23.14
N GLU A 46 1.71 -7.17 22.51
CA GLU A 46 1.68 -8.47 23.18
C GLU A 46 2.59 -9.53 22.56
N VAL A 47 2.78 -10.63 23.28
CA VAL A 47 3.48 -11.83 22.79
C VAL A 47 2.57 -13.02 22.82
N MET A 48 2.85 -13.99 21.97
CA MET A 48 2.31 -15.34 22.05
C MET A 48 3.46 -16.34 22.09
N ALA A 49 3.28 -17.44 22.82
CA ALA A 49 4.28 -18.51 22.92
C ALA A 49 3.61 -19.88 22.89
N ILE A 50 4.30 -20.85 22.30
CA ILE A 50 3.77 -22.18 22.04
C ILE A 50 4.71 -23.24 22.64
N GLY A 51 4.13 -24.23 23.31
CA GLY A 51 4.82 -25.38 23.90
C GLY A 51 3.82 -26.46 24.34
N ARG A 52 4.23 -27.73 24.44
CA ARG A 52 3.29 -28.85 24.68
C ARG A 52 2.93 -29.06 26.15
N ASN A 53 3.32 -28.13 27.02
CA ASN A 53 2.74 -27.96 28.35
C ASN A 53 2.74 -26.46 28.73
N PHE A 54 1.91 -26.09 29.72
CA PHE A 54 1.80 -24.70 30.17
C PHE A 54 3.11 -24.16 30.69
N GLU A 55 3.91 -24.94 31.43
CA GLU A 55 5.18 -24.47 31.97
C GLU A 55 6.16 -24.03 30.87
N GLU A 56 6.25 -24.80 29.77
CA GLU A 56 7.05 -24.51 28.58
C GLU A 56 6.60 -23.22 27.87
N ALA A 57 5.32 -23.13 27.52
CA ALA A 57 4.76 -21.96 26.84
C ALA A 57 4.84 -20.68 27.70
N PHE A 58 4.56 -20.80 29.00
CA PHE A 58 4.58 -19.67 29.93
C PHE A 58 5.99 -19.08 30.14
N GLN A 59 7.02 -19.92 30.27
CA GLN A 59 8.39 -19.40 30.41
C GLN A 59 8.92 -18.76 29.12
N LYS A 60 8.59 -19.30 27.94
CA LYS A 60 8.86 -18.62 26.66
C LYS A 60 8.20 -17.24 26.60
N ALA A 61 6.89 -17.16 26.88
CA ALA A 61 6.14 -15.91 26.84
C ALA A 61 6.74 -14.84 27.78
N LEU A 62 7.21 -15.22 28.97
CA LEU A 62 7.86 -14.28 29.89
C LEU A 62 9.16 -13.67 29.31
N ARG A 63 10.01 -14.48 28.66
CA ARG A 63 11.26 -13.98 28.03
C ARG A 63 10.98 -13.14 26.78
N MET A 64 9.97 -13.52 26.00
CA MET A 64 9.50 -12.78 24.83
C MET A 64 9.03 -11.34 25.17
N VAL A 65 8.48 -11.11 26.37
CA VAL A 65 8.07 -9.76 26.83
C VAL A 65 9.27 -8.90 27.24
N ASP A 66 10.28 -9.47 27.90
CA ASP A 66 11.50 -8.78 28.31
C ASP A 66 12.67 -9.77 28.61
N GLU A 67 13.78 -9.64 27.87
CA GLU A 67 14.96 -10.51 28.00
C GLU A 67 15.66 -10.42 29.38
N ASN A 68 15.33 -9.38 30.15
CA ASN A 68 15.91 -9.06 31.46
C ASN A 68 14.99 -9.42 32.64
N CYS A 69 13.99 -10.29 32.43
CA CYS A 69 13.11 -10.83 33.48
C CYS A 69 13.83 -11.71 34.52
N VAL A 70 14.61 -11.07 35.41
CA VAL A 70 15.25 -11.68 36.59
C VAL A 70 14.73 -10.94 37.84
N GLY A 71 13.43 -11.10 38.11
CA GLY A 71 12.70 -10.23 39.06
C GLY A 71 12.67 -10.73 40.50
N PHE A 72 12.94 -9.81 41.44
CA PHE A 72 12.40 -9.82 42.80
C PHE A 72 12.00 -8.38 43.17
N ASP A 73 10.75 -8.15 43.56
CA ASP A 73 10.21 -6.85 43.99
C ASP A 73 9.10 -7.13 45.03
N HIS A 74 9.02 -6.32 46.09
CA HIS A 74 8.27 -6.63 47.32
C HIS A 74 6.92 -5.89 47.40
N THR A 75 6.14 -5.93 46.33
CA THR A 75 4.85 -5.21 46.22
C THR A 75 3.62 -6.11 46.49
N GLU A 76 2.45 -5.49 46.66
CA GLU A 76 1.20 -6.19 47.00
C GLU A 76 0.70 -7.11 45.87
N LEU A 77 0.30 -8.34 46.22
CA LEU A 77 -0.30 -9.28 45.27
C LEU A 77 -1.79 -9.00 44.99
N GLU A 78 -2.50 -8.38 45.95
CA GLU A 78 -3.95 -8.17 45.88
C GLU A 78 -4.33 -7.26 44.72
N THR A 79 -3.72 -6.07 44.62
CA THR A 79 -3.91 -5.20 43.47
C THR A 79 -3.10 -5.71 42.26
N PRO A 80 -3.71 -5.97 41.10
CA PRO A 80 -2.96 -6.31 39.89
C PRO A 80 -2.06 -5.16 39.40
N THR A 81 -0.82 -5.50 39.00
CA THR A 81 0.16 -4.59 38.38
C THR A 81 0.81 -5.23 37.15
N ASP A 82 1.46 -4.41 36.32
CA ASP A 82 2.35 -4.85 35.23
C ASP A 82 3.41 -5.88 35.68
N LYS A 83 3.94 -5.75 36.90
CA LYS A 83 4.94 -6.66 37.49
C LYS A 83 4.37 -7.86 38.26
N ARG A 84 3.04 -8.02 38.40
CA ARG A 84 2.40 -8.98 39.35
C ARG A 84 2.94 -10.40 39.25
N ILE A 85 3.30 -10.85 38.05
CA ILE A 85 3.75 -12.22 37.79
C ILE A 85 5.13 -12.53 38.41
N PHE A 86 6.02 -11.54 38.47
CA PHE A 86 7.34 -11.67 39.11
C PHE A 86 7.23 -11.65 40.64
N VAL A 87 6.32 -10.84 41.17
CA VAL A 87 5.97 -10.81 42.61
C VAL A 87 5.37 -12.16 43.04
N LEU A 88 4.58 -12.80 42.18
CA LEU A 88 4.00 -14.12 42.43
C LEU A 88 5.08 -15.21 42.46
N ALA A 89 6.04 -15.19 41.53
CA ALA A 89 7.20 -16.08 41.56
C ALA A 89 8.05 -15.87 42.83
N ALA A 90 8.24 -14.62 43.27
CA ALA A 90 8.91 -14.30 44.52
C ALA A 90 8.15 -14.86 45.74
N ALA A 91 6.82 -14.76 45.78
CA ALA A 91 6.00 -15.27 46.86
C ALA A 91 5.97 -16.82 46.93
N LEU A 92 5.94 -17.51 45.78
CA LEU A 92 6.12 -18.96 45.70
C LEU A 92 7.49 -19.38 46.27
N ARG A 93 8.56 -18.70 45.88
CA ARG A 93 9.92 -18.94 46.39
C ARG A 93 10.06 -18.63 47.88
N ALA A 94 9.29 -17.67 48.40
CA ALA A 94 9.16 -17.36 49.83
C ALA A 94 8.22 -18.33 50.59
N GLY A 95 7.75 -19.41 49.97
CA GLY A 95 6.98 -20.46 50.63
C GLY A 95 5.50 -20.15 50.86
N TYR A 96 4.90 -19.21 50.12
CA TYR A 96 3.46 -18.96 50.22
C TYR A 96 2.65 -20.17 49.73
N SER A 97 1.57 -20.51 50.45
CA SER A 97 0.67 -21.60 50.05
C SER A 97 -0.17 -21.21 48.83
N ILE A 98 -0.55 -22.22 48.04
CA ILE A 98 -1.39 -22.05 46.84
C ILE A 98 -2.74 -21.41 47.19
N GLU A 99 -3.35 -21.81 48.31
CA GLU A 99 -4.61 -21.21 48.80
C GLU A 99 -4.45 -19.72 49.10
N ARG A 100 -3.39 -19.32 49.82
CA ARG A 100 -3.12 -17.89 50.10
C ARG A 100 -2.88 -17.11 48.81
N LEU A 101 -2.17 -17.68 47.84
CA LEU A 101 -1.97 -17.06 46.54
C LEU A 101 -3.27 -16.95 45.73
N TYR A 102 -4.15 -17.94 45.77
CA TYR A 102 -5.49 -17.88 45.18
C TYR A 102 -6.33 -16.79 45.86
N GLU A 103 -6.35 -16.74 47.19
CA GLU A 103 -7.08 -15.74 47.97
C GLU A 103 -6.65 -14.31 47.63
N LEU A 104 -5.34 -14.04 47.56
CA LEU A 104 -4.79 -12.73 47.21
C LEU A 104 -5.01 -12.39 45.73
N THR A 105 -4.78 -13.33 44.81
CA THR A 105 -4.65 -13.00 43.38
C THR A 105 -5.88 -13.26 42.52
N LYS A 106 -6.75 -14.19 42.95
CA LYS A 106 -7.82 -14.84 42.16
C LYS A 106 -7.35 -15.53 40.87
N ILE A 107 -6.05 -15.78 40.72
CA ILE A 107 -5.50 -16.67 39.68
C ILE A 107 -5.82 -18.11 40.10
N ASP A 108 -6.34 -18.93 39.19
CA ASP A 108 -6.77 -20.28 39.55
C ASP A 108 -5.61 -21.17 40.05
N ARG A 109 -5.96 -22.07 40.98
CA ARG A 109 -5.04 -23.01 41.64
C ARG A 109 -4.25 -23.84 40.63
N TRP A 110 -4.81 -24.22 39.49
CA TRP A 110 -4.12 -24.97 38.45
C TRP A 110 -2.87 -24.22 37.95
N PHE A 111 -3.03 -22.94 37.60
CA PHE A 111 -1.91 -22.08 37.18
C PHE A 111 -0.90 -21.86 38.31
N LEU A 112 -1.37 -21.70 39.55
CA LEU A 112 -0.49 -21.52 40.71
C LEU A 112 0.35 -22.78 41.00
N HIS A 113 -0.24 -23.98 40.91
CA HIS A 113 0.50 -25.24 41.00
C HIS A 113 1.52 -25.38 39.86
N LYS A 114 1.16 -24.98 38.64
CA LYS A 114 2.06 -24.96 37.48
C LYS A 114 3.26 -24.01 37.68
N MET A 115 3.03 -22.82 38.23
CA MET A 115 4.10 -21.87 38.60
C MET A 115 4.94 -22.40 39.77
N LYS A 116 4.36 -23.19 40.68
CA LYS A 116 5.12 -23.89 41.72
C LYS A 116 6.05 -24.95 41.14
N ASN A 117 5.62 -25.74 40.15
CA ASN A 117 6.49 -26.73 39.48
C ASN A 117 7.79 -26.09 38.93
N ILE A 118 7.67 -24.90 38.32
CA ILE A 118 8.81 -24.12 37.84
C ILE A 118 9.69 -23.68 39.02
N THR A 119 9.08 -23.13 40.07
CA THR A 119 9.79 -22.65 41.27
C THR A 119 10.57 -23.76 41.98
N ASP A 120 9.94 -24.93 42.15
CA ASP A 120 10.55 -26.11 42.78
C ASP A 120 11.72 -26.64 41.95
N HIS A 121 11.59 -26.68 40.61
CA HIS A 121 12.68 -27.11 39.73
C HIS A 121 13.82 -26.08 39.66
N ALA A 122 13.54 -24.79 39.82
CA ALA A 122 14.58 -23.77 39.96
C ALA A 122 15.40 -23.97 41.25
N VAL A 123 14.74 -24.25 42.38
CA VAL A 123 15.42 -24.58 43.65
C VAL A 123 16.23 -25.89 43.52
N LEU A 124 15.73 -26.88 42.77
CA LEU A 124 16.49 -28.09 42.44
C LEU A 124 17.73 -27.82 41.58
N LEU A 125 17.68 -26.90 40.62
CA LEU A 125 18.88 -26.50 39.87
C LEU A 125 19.90 -25.79 40.77
N GLU A 126 19.45 -24.96 41.69
CA GLU A 126 20.33 -24.23 42.64
C GLU A 126 21.08 -25.14 43.63
N SER A 127 20.73 -26.43 43.77
CA SER A 127 21.51 -27.37 44.59
C SER A 127 22.78 -27.87 43.90
N TYR A 128 22.91 -27.70 42.58
CA TYR A 128 24.10 -28.10 41.79
C TYR A 128 25.09 -26.93 41.56
N ARG A 129 25.02 -25.87 42.38
CA ARG A 129 25.90 -24.69 42.27
C ARG A 129 27.38 -25.06 42.38
N GLY A 130 28.15 -24.76 41.33
CA GLY A 130 29.58 -25.08 41.26
C GLY A 130 29.91 -26.52 40.85
N GLU A 131 28.97 -27.46 40.94
CA GLU A 131 29.19 -28.88 40.60
C GLU A 131 28.45 -29.31 39.32
N GLN A 132 28.60 -28.55 38.24
CA GLN A 132 27.90 -28.80 36.97
C GLN A 132 28.12 -30.21 36.38
N GLY A 133 29.22 -30.87 36.72
CA GLY A 133 29.49 -32.27 36.33
C GLY A 133 28.74 -33.34 37.12
N THR A 134 28.08 -33.00 38.23
CA THR A 134 27.30 -33.94 39.05
C THR A 134 25.79 -33.87 38.78
N MET A 135 25.32 -32.88 38.01
CA MET A 135 23.91 -32.73 37.63
C MET A 135 23.46 -33.88 36.69
N PRO A 136 22.44 -34.68 37.04
CA PRO A 136 21.95 -35.75 36.18
C PRO A 136 21.34 -35.21 34.87
N PRO A 137 21.57 -35.84 33.70
CA PRO A 137 20.98 -35.42 32.42
C PRO A 137 19.45 -35.34 32.43
N THR A 138 18.79 -36.12 33.30
CA THR A 138 17.34 -36.07 33.53
C THR A 138 16.87 -34.76 34.17
N VAL A 139 17.68 -34.15 35.05
CA VAL A 139 17.36 -32.85 35.67
C VAL A 139 17.44 -31.72 34.66
N LEU A 140 18.48 -31.73 33.80
CA LEU A 140 18.60 -30.77 32.69
C LEU A 140 17.48 -30.97 31.66
N LYS A 141 17.21 -32.20 31.21
CA LYS A 141 16.11 -32.49 30.28
C LYS A 141 14.76 -32.03 30.86
N ARG A 142 14.52 -32.25 32.15
CA ARG A 142 13.29 -31.78 32.81
C ARG A 142 13.22 -30.26 32.90
N ALA A 143 14.34 -29.56 33.11
CA ALA A 143 14.38 -28.10 33.06
C ALA A 143 13.98 -27.58 31.67
N LYS A 144 14.57 -28.12 30.59
CA LYS A 144 14.20 -27.73 29.22
C LYS A 144 12.74 -28.04 28.90
N GLN A 145 12.21 -29.19 29.32
CA GLN A 145 10.79 -29.56 29.19
C GLN A 145 9.82 -28.67 29.98
N LEU A 146 10.29 -28.02 31.04
CA LEU A 146 9.55 -26.99 31.79
C LEU A 146 9.74 -25.58 31.22
N GLY A 147 10.47 -25.42 30.11
CA GLY A 147 10.68 -24.13 29.43
C GLY A 147 11.86 -23.30 29.93
N PHE A 148 12.77 -23.82 30.76
CA PHE A 148 13.95 -23.05 31.21
C PHE A 148 14.93 -22.80 30.04
N SER A 149 15.36 -21.55 29.85
CA SER A 149 16.49 -21.24 28.94
C SER A 149 17.84 -21.64 29.54
N ASP A 150 18.84 -21.81 28.67
CA ASP A 150 20.22 -22.09 29.04
C ASP A 150 20.79 -20.94 29.90
N LYS A 151 20.36 -19.70 29.64
CA LYS A 151 20.62 -18.50 30.47
C LYS A 151 20.05 -18.65 31.89
N GLN A 152 18.81 -19.11 32.05
CA GLN A 152 18.20 -19.34 33.37
C GLN A 152 18.88 -20.48 34.14
N VAL A 153 19.20 -21.59 33.47
CA VAL A 153 19.94 -22.71 34.07
C VAL A 153 21.34 -22.26 34.49
N ALA A 154 22.05 -21.50 33.65
CA ALA A 154 23.38 -20.97 33.95
C ALA A 154 23.37 -20.07 35.20
N LEU A 155 22.37 -19.19 35.34
CA LEU A 155 22.21 -18.36 36.54
C LEU A 155 21.94 -19.19 37.80
N ALA A 156 21.17 -20.28 37.71
CA ALA A 156 20.87 -21.14 38.85
C ALA A 156 22.11 -21.89 39.36
N VAL A 157 22.90 -22.49 38.45
CA VAL A 157 24.07 -23.35 38.77
C VAL A 157 25.41 -22.59 38.87
N LEU A 158 25.39 -21.26 38.65
CA LEU A 158 26.56 -20.38 38.53
C LEU A 158 27.51 -20.79 37.38
N SER A 159 27.02 -20.63 36.16
CA SER A 159 27.74 -20.91 34.90
C SER A 159 27.59 -19.78 33.87
N THR A 160 28.08 -20.01 32.66
CA THR A 160 27.76 -19.23 31.46
C THR A 160 26.73 -19.95 30.60
N GLU A 161 25.93 -19.18 29.86
CA GLU A 161 24.93 -19.68 28.92
C GLU A 161 25.55 -20.62 27.86
N LEU A 162 26.74 -20.29 27.34
CA LEU A 162 27.48 -21.12 26.39
C LEU A 162 27.93 -22.47 26.99
N ALA A 163 28.30 -22.52 28.27
CA ALA A 163 28.68 -23.77 28.93
C ALA A 163 27.47 -24.70 29.11
N VAL A 164 26.30 -24.14 29.46
CA VAL A 164 25.04 -24.90 29.53
C VAL A 164 24.59 -25.35 28.14
N ARG A 165 24.62 -24.48 27.13
CA ARG A 165 24.33 -24.83 25.72
C ARG A 165 25.22 -25.99 25.26
N LYS A 166 26.53 -25.94 25.55
CA LYS A 166 27.44 -27.02 25.21
C LYS A 166 27.06 -28.33 25.93
N MET A 167 26.88 -28.31 27.25
CA MET A 167 26.46 -29.49 28.02
C MET A 167 25.14 -30.09 27.46
N ARG A 168 24.18 -29.23 27.12
CA ARG A 168 22.89 -29.60 26.51
C ARG A 168 23.09 -30.32 25.17
N ARG A 169 23.97 -29.81 24.30
CA ARG A 169 24.31 -30.43 23.00
C ARG A 169 25.10 -31.74 23.16
N ASP A 170 26.11 -31.77 24.04
CA ASP A 170 26.92 -32.97 24.33
C ASP A 170 26.04 -34.13 24.87
N LEU A 171 25.02 -33.82 25.67
CA LEU A 171 24.01 -34.77 26.18
C LEU A 171 22.85 -35.07 25.20
N LYS A 172 22.86 -34.48 24.00
CA LYS A 172 21.79 -34.58 22.97
C LYS A 172 20.39 -34.18 23.46
N ILE A 173 20.32 -33.22 24.38
CA ILE A 173 19.05 -32.65 24.88
C ILE A 173 18.67 -31.49 23.96
N LEU A 174 18.21 -31.80 22.76
CA LEU A 174 17.80 -30.81 21.74
C LEU A 174 16.28 -30.64 21.71
N PRO A 175 15.75 -29.48 21.28
CA PRO A 175 14.34 -29.35 20.94
C PRO A 175 14.03 -30.07 19.63
N VAL A 176 12.76 -30.42 19.43
CA VAL A 176 12.22 -30.84 18.13
C VAL A 176 11.30 -29.75 17.57
N VAL A 177 11.15 -29.73 16.25
CA VAL A 177 10.28 -28.79 15.54
C VAL A 177 8.92 -29.44 15.31
N LYS A 178 7.84 -28.75 15.71
CA LYS A 178 6.46 -29.23 15.56
C LYS A 178 5.62 -28.28 14.72
N GLN A 179 4.74 -28.85 13.89
CA GLN A 179 3.81 -28.13 13.03
C GLN A 179 2.55 -27.67 13.78
N ILE A 180 1.86 -26.69 13.20
CA ILE A 180 0.54 -26.21 13.60
C ILE A 180 -0.45 -26.54 12.48
N ASP A 181 -1.14 -27.65 12.63
CA ASP A 181 -1.98 -28.27 11.60
C ASP A 181 -3.49 -27.97 11.73
N THR A 182 -3.90 -27.33 12.83
CA THR A 182 -5.29 -27.09 13.29
C THR A 182 -6.12 -28.33 13.65
N VAL A 183 -5.56 -29.54 13.60
CA VAL A 183 -6.28 -30.83 13.72
C VAL A 183 -5.59 -31.85 14.63
N ALA A 184 -4.53 -31.49 15.36
CA ALA A 184 -3.79 -32.36 16.27
C ALA A 184 -3.31 -33.67 15.61
N ALA A 185 -2.68 -33.54 14.44
CA ALA A 185 -2.16 -34.59 13.57
C ALA A 185 -3.19 -35.58 13.00
N GLU A 186 -4.51 -35.28 13.01
CA GLU A 186 -5.51 -36.07 12.28
C GLU A 186 -5.27 -36.06 10.75
N TRP A 187 -4.82 -34.92 10.21
CA TRP A 187 -4.46 -34.73 8.81
C TRP A 187 -3.08 -34.04 8.69
N PRO A 188 -2.26 -34.38 7.68
CA PRO A 188 -0.96 -33.77 7.49
C PRO A 188 -1.08 -32.31 7.03
N ALA A 189 -0.38 -31.40 7.71
CA ALA A 189 -0.25 -30.01 7.29
C ALA A 189 0.50 -29.91 5.94
N GLN A 190 0.07 -28.97 5.12
CA GLN A 190 0.76 -28.54 3.89
C GLN A 190 1.52 -27.22 4.10
N THR A 191 1.31 -26.55 5.24
CA THR A 191 1.97 -25.30 5.61
C THR A 191 3.02 -25.54 6.70
N ASN A 192 4.15 -24.84 6.62
CA ASN A 192 5.21 -24.90 7.62
C ASN A 192 5.03 -23.78 8.65
N TYR A 193 3.95 -23.87 9.43
CA TYR A 193 3.77 -23.05 10.62
C TYR A 193 4.28 -23.83 11.83
N LEU A 194 5.34 -23.35 12.49
CA LEU A 194 6.24 -24.17 13.32
C LEU A 194 6.50 -23.57 14.70
N TYR A 195 6.81 -24.43 15.68
CA TYR A 195 7.37 -24.04 16.98
C TYR A 195 8.36 -25.09 17.50
N LEU A 196 9.26 -24.70 18.41
CA LEU A 196 10.18 -25.62 19.09
C LEU A 196 9.59 -26.18 20.38
N THR A 197 9.85 -27.45 20.70
CA THR A 197 9.51 -28.04 22.00
C THR A 197 10.49 -29.12 22.45
N TYR A 198 10.72 -29.22 23.76
CA TYR A 198 11.45 -30.34 24.37
C TYR A 198 10.53 -31.50 24.77
N ASN A 199 9.23 -31.39 24.48
CA ASN A 199 8.18 -32.35 24.81
C ASN A 199 7.70 -33.15 23.57
N GLY A 200 8.66 -33.52 22.71
CA GLY A 200 8.46 -34.39 21.55
C GLY A 200 9.63 -35.38 21.35
N SER A 201 9.45 -36.29 20.39
CA SER A 201 10.40 -37.37 20.04
C SER A 201 11.12 -37.16 18.70
N GLU A 202 10.50 -36.45 17.77
CA GLU A 202 10.94 -36.24 16.39
C GLU A 202 10.41 -34.93 15.82
N HIS A 203 10.96 -34.49 14.68
CA HIS A 203 10.55 -33.30 13.95
C HIS A 203 9.46 -33.65 12.93
N ASP A 204 8.49 -32.76 12.70
CA ASP A 204 7.40 -33.02 11.74
C ASP A 204 7.80 -32.75 10.26
N LEU A 205 8.94 -32.10 10.04
CA LEU A 205 9.45 -31.73 8.71
C LEU A 205 10.92 -32.11 8.51
N ALA A 206 11.35 -32.10 7.24
CA ALA A 206 12.72 -32.42 6.84
C ALA A 206 13.56 -31.16 6.53
N PHE A 207 14.82 -31.19 6.94
CA PHE A 207 15.81 -30.13 6.74
C PHE A 207 16.71 -30.53 5.56
N ARG A 208 16.29 -30.22 4.34
CA ARG A 208 16.92 -30.68 3.08
C ARG A 208 17.07 -29.62 1.98
N GLU A 209 16.54 -28.42 2.20
CA GLU A 209 16.50 -27.36 1.19
C GLU A 209 17.19 -26.11 1.74
N PRO A 210 17.96 -25.37 0.91
CA PRO A 210 18.54 -24.11 1.33
C PRO A 210 17.43 -23.06 1.56
N HIS A 211 17.61 -22.24 2.58
CA HIS A 211 16.73 -21.12 2.91
C HIS A 211 17.58 -19.92 3.37
N VAL A 212 17.06 -18.71 3.23
CA VAL A 212 17.55 -17.50 3.89
C VAL A 212 16.69 -17.24 5.13
N MET A 213 17.32 -17.00 6.28
CA MET A 213 16.61 -16.72 7.53
C MET A 213 16.48 -15.21 7.76
N VAL A 214 15.27 -14.74 8.05
CA VAL A 214 14.95 -13.35 8.40
C VAL A 214 14.42 -13.35 9.83
N ILE A 215 14.94 -12.46 10.67
CA ILE A 215 14.49 -12.31 12.06
C ILE A 215 13.55 -11.10 12.16
N GLY A 216 12.36 -11.33 12.73
CA GLY A 216 11.32 -10.30 12.85
C GLY A 216 11.54 -9.30 14.00
N SER A 217 10.54 -8.46 14.25
CA SER A 217 10.62 -7.37 15.23
C SER A 217 10.46 -7.80 16.69
N GLY A 218 9.89 -8.98 16.94
CA GLY A 218 9.38 -9.34 18.26
C GLY A 218 8.27 -8.39 18.72
N VAL A 219 8.12 -8.27 20.05
CA VAL A 219 6.99 -7.54 20.66
C VAL A 219 7.00 -6.03 20.43
N TYR A 220 5.85 -5.52 19.99
CA TYR A 220 5.60 -4.09 19.87
C TYR A 220 5.73 -3.37 21.22
N ARG A 221 6.39 -2.21 21.17
CA ARG A 221 6.70 -1.37 22.34
C ARG A 221 6.93 0.07 21.89
N ILE A 222 6.95 1.02 22.83
CA ILE A 222 7.20 2.44 22.52
C ILE A 222 8.65 2.60 22.02
N GLY A 223 8.81 2.68 20.70
CA GLY A 223 10.09 2.75 20.00
C GLY A 223 10.29 1.65 18.95
N SER A 224 9.40 0.64 18.90
CA SER A 224 9.43 -0.43 17.91
C SER A 224 8.01 -0.96 17.69
N SER A 225 7.35 -0.49 16.63
CA SER A 225 6.02 -0.90 16.21
C SER A 225 6.03 -1.47 14.77
N VAL A 226 4.87 -1.45 14.08
CA VAL A 226 4.61 -2.09 12.77
C VAL A 226 5.57 -1.68 11.64
N GLU A 227 6.29 -0.57 11.78
CA GLU A 227 7.35 -0.15 10.86
C GLU A 227 8.40 -1.25 10.57
N PHE A 228 8.77 -2.05 11.57
CA PHE A 228 9.79 -3.10 11.47
C PHE A 228 9.22 -4.40 10.92
N ASP A 229 7.94 -4.66 11.18
CA ASP A 229 7.19 -5.75 10.54
C ASP A 229 7.08 -5.53 9.03
N TRP A 230 6.74 -4.31 8.60
CA TRP A 230 6.72 -3.94 7.18
C TRP A 230 8.09 -4.15 6.50
N CYS A 231 9.19 -3.85 7.20
CA CYS A 231 10.54 -4.08 6.68
C CYS A 231 10.90 -5.58 6.60
N ALA A 232 10.50 -6.39 7.58
CA ALA A 232 10.74 -7.83 7.54
C ALA A 232 9.89 -8.53 6.46
N VAL A 233 8.62 -8.11 6.30
CA VAL A 233 7.70 -8.54 5.23
C VAL A 233 8.23 -8.18 3.85
N GLY A 234 8.64 -6.92 3.62
CA GLY A 234 9.21 -6.49 2.34
C GLY A 234 10.48 -7.26 1.96
N CYS A 235 11.35 -7.55 2.95
CA CYS A 235 12.54 -8.35 2.75
C CYS A 235 12.21 -9.79 2.30
N ILE A 236 11.22 -10.44 2.91
CA ILE A 236 10.79 -11.80 2.52
C ILE A 236 10.15 -11.80 1.13
N GLN A 237 9.33 -10.79 0.83
CA GLN A 237 8.73 -10.64 -0.51
C GLN A 237 9.81 -10.47 -1.60
N GLU A 238 10.88 -9.74 -1.33
CA GLU A 238 11.99 -9.58 -2.28
C GLU A 238 12.83 -10.86 -2.42
N LEU A 239 13.19 -11.52 -1.32
CA LEU A 239 13.88 -12.82 -1.36
C LEU A 239 13.11 -13.86 -2.19
N ARG A 240 11.78 -13.89 -2.05
CA ARG A 240 10.88 -14.75 -2.83
C ARG A 240 10.85 -14.39 -4.32
N LYS A 241 10.98 -13.11 -4.70
CA LYS A 241 11.14 -12.68 -6.12
C LYS A 241 12.50 -13.11 -6.69
N LEU A 242 13.56 -13.03 -5.89
CA LEU A 242 14.91 -13.49 -6.22
C LEU A 242 15.04 -15.04 -6.24
N GLY A 243 13.96 -15.77 -5.90
CA GLY A 243 13.91 -17.24 -5.94
C GLY A 243 14.44 -17.96 -4.69
N PHE A 244 14.79 -17.23 -3.63
CA PHE A 244 15.21 -17.83 -2.36
C PHE A 244 13.99 -18.29 -1.55
N LYS A 245 14.10 -19.48 -0.95
CA LYS A 245 13.18 -19.92 0.12
C LYS A 245 13.51 -19.20 1.42
N THR A 246 12.49 -18.98 2.25
CA THR A 246 12.55 -18.06 3.38
C THR A 246 12.12 -18.70 4.70
N ILE A 247 12.93 -18.48 5.75
CA ILE A 247 12.56 -18.79 7.14
C ILE A 247 12.30 -17.46 7.86
N MET A 248 11.12 -17.30 8.47
CA MET A 248 10.86 -16.23 9.44
C MET A 248 10.97 -16.75 10.87
N VAL A 249 11.59 -15.97 11.76
CA VAL A 249 11.53 -16.18 13.22
C VAL A 249 10.97 -14.92 13.89
N ASN A 250 9.75 -15.01 14.41
CA ASN A 250 9.05 -13.92 15.13
C ASN A 250 7.97 -14.50 16.07
N TYR A 251 7.51 -13.72 17.06
CA TYR A 251 6.61 -14.21 18.13
C TYR A 251 5.48 -13.23 18.51
N ASN A 252 5.30 -12.16 17.73
CA ASN A 252 4.24 -11.18 17.92
C ASN A 252 2.96 -11.67 17.21
N PRO A 253 1.82 -11.85 17.87
CA PRO A 253 0.59 -12.30 17.19
C PRO A 253 -0.12 -11.17 16.40
N GLU A 254 0.38 -9.93 16.48
CA GLU A 254 -0.16 -8.75 15.79
C GLU A 254 0.51 -8.49 14.42
N THR A 255 1.50 -9.30 14.01
CA THR A 255 2.34 -9.05 12.82
C THR A 255 1.90 -9.78 11.54
N VAL A 256 2.13 -9.17 10.39
CA VAL A 256 1.97 -9.80 9.07
C VAL A 256 3.13 -10.75 8.76
N SER A 257 4.34 -10.50 9.28
CA SER A 257 5.44 -11.48 9.19
C SER A 257 5.15 -12.82 9.88
N THR A 258 4.13 -12.88 10.73
CA THR A 258 3.67 -14.10 11.40
C THR A 258 2.43 -14.74 10.76
N ASP A 259 2.07 -14.37 9.53
CA ASP A 259 1.22 -15.24 8.70
C ASP A 259 2.07 -16.30 7.99
N TYR A 260 1.51 -17.48 7.77
CA TYR A 260 2.24 -18.66 7.29
C TYR A 260 2.29 -18.77 5.76
N ASP A 261 1.58 -17.92 5.03
CA ASP A 261 1.68 -17.78 3.56
C ASP A 261 2.83 -16.85 3.13
N MET A 262 3.21 -15.92 4.01
CA MET A 262 4.23 -14.90 3.79
C MET A 262 5.62 -15.47 3.57
N CYS A 263 5.98 -16.60 4.19
CA CYS A 263 7.29 -17.26 4.08
C CYS A 263 7.17 -18.77 3.83
N ASP A 264 8.29 -19.46 3.59
CA ASP A 264 8.31 -20.91 3.31
C ASP A 264 8.34 -21.75 4.61
N ARG A 265 8.84 -21.17 5.71
CA ARG A 265 8.82 -21.71 7.08
C ARG A 265 8.69 -20.59 8.10
N LEU A 266 7.62 -20.60 8.90
CA LEU A 266 7.41 -19.65 10.00
C LEU A 266 7.68 -20.33 11.34
N TYR A 267 8.73 -19.92 12.05
CA TYR A 267 8.97 -20.29 13.43
C TYR A 267 8.37 -19.25 14.38
N PHE A 268 7.26 -19.62 15.05
CA PHE A 268 6.61 -18.80 16.06
C PHE A 268 7.29 -18.99 17.43
N ASP A 269 8.52 -18.49 17.54
CA ASP A 269 9.39 -18.76 18.69
C ASP A 269 10.30 -17.59 19.07
N GLU A 270 10.99 -17.75 20.20
CA GLU A 270 11.74 -16.70 20.88
C GLU A 270 12.91 -16.16 20.06
N ILE A 271 12.96 -14.84 19.81
CA ILE A 271 14.16 -14.19 19.25
C ILE A 271 15.17 -14.00 20.39
N SER A 272 15.92 -15.07 20.69
CA SER A 272 17.07 -15.04 21.60
C SER A 272 18.22 -15.87 21.04
N PHE A 273 19.44 -15.63 21.53
CA PHE A 273 20.64 -16.33 21.05
C PHE A 273 20.50 -17.86 21.14
N GLU A 274 19.88 -18.40 22.20
CA GLU A 274 19.66 -19.85 22.33
C GLU A 274 18.79 -20.40 21.19
N VAL A 275 17.63 -19.79 20.96
CA VAL A 275 16.60 -20.32 20.05
C VAL A 275 16.95 -20.04 18.59
N VAL A 276 17.44 -18.84 18.26
CA VAL A 276 17.91 -18.53 16.90
C VAL A 276 19.07 -19.44 16.50
N MET A 277 19.99 -19.76 17.42
CA MET A 277 21.07 -20.69 17.15
C MET A 277 20.60 -22.16 17.09
N ASP A 278 19.60 -22.57 17.88
CA ASP A 278 18.98 -23.91 17.74
C ASP A 278 18.28 -24.07 16.38
N ILE A 279 17.56 -23.05 15.87
CA ILE A 279 16.96 -23.10 14.52
C ILE A 279 18.04 -23.06 13.44
N TYR A 280 19.06 -22.21 13.57
CA TYR A 280 20.18 -22.11 12.61
C TYR A 280 20.95 -23.44 12.48
N GLU A 281 21.22 -24.12 13.60
CA GLU A 281 21.87 -25.44 13.61
C GLU A 281 21.00 -26.58 13.04
N LEU A 282 19.67 -26.45 13.04
CA LEU A 282 18.73 -27.43 12.51
C LEU A 282 18.45 -27.23 11.01
N GLU A 283 18.22 -25.99 10.59
CA GLU A 283 17.88 -25.63 9.20
C GLU A 283 19.12 -25.50 8.30
N ASN A 284 20.29 -25.17 8.87
CA ASN A 284 21.52 -24.83 8.13
C ASN A 284 21.25 -23.86 6.96
N PRO A 285 20.70 -22.66 7.23
CA PRO A 285 20.35 -21.69 6.20
C PRO A 285 21.61 -21.10 5.55
N GLU A 286 21.46 -20.53 4.35
CA GLU A 286 22.55 -19.84 3.66
C GLU A 286 23.10 -18.67 4.48
N GLY A 287 22.24 -18.00 5.26
CA GLY A 287 22.63 -17.01 6.25
C GLY A 287 21.41 -16.37 6.92
N VAL A 288 21.69 -15.42 7.82
CA VAL A 288 20.69 -14.75 8.66
C VAL A 288 20.71 -13.23 8.43
N ILE A 289 19.54 -12.66 8.11
CA ILE A 289 19.31 -11.22 7.99
C ILE A 289 18.73 -10.70 9.32
N LEU A 290 19.50 -9.86 9.99
CA LEU A 290 19.12 -9.23 11.27
C LEU A 290 18.63 -7.79 11.10
N SER A 291 19.11 -7.08 10.06
CA SER A 291 18.98 -5.62 9.90
C SER A 291 17.57 -5.09 9.63
N MET A 292 16.55 -5.96 9.55
CA MET A 292 15.16 -5.61 9.23
C MET A 292 14.25 -5.56 10.46
N GLY A 293 14.49 -6.40 11.48
CA GLY A 293 13.65 -6.52 12.68
C GLY A 293 13.94 -5.49 13.79
N GLY A 294 14.54 -4.35 13.47
CA GLY A 294 14.83 -3.31 14.47
C GLY A 294 15.93 -3.71 15.45
N GLN A 295 15.78 -3.36 16.73
CA GLN A 295 16.88 -3.47 17.70
C GLN A 295 17.08 -4.89 18.28
N LEU A 296 16.01 -5.68 18.42
CA LEU A 296 16.07 -6.99 19.08
C LEU A 296 17.02 -7.97 18.34
N PRO A 297 17.01 -8.08 16.99
CA PRO A 297 17.97 -8.91 16.27
C PRO A 297 19.40 -8.36 16.29
N ASN A 298 19.58 -7.02 16.28
CA ASN A 298 20.91 -6.39 16.38
C ASN A 298 21.60 -6.75 17.70
N ASN A 299 20.87 -6.75 18.82
CA ASN A 299 21.41 -7.09 20.15
C ASN A 299 22.10 -8.47 20.19
N ILE A 300 21.61 -9.45 19.43
CA ILE A 300 22.14 -10.82 19.39
C ILE A 300 23.19 -11.05 18.27
N ALA A 301 23.40 -10.09 17.36
CA ALA A 301 24.29 -10.22 16.21
C ALA A 301 25.72 -10.65 16.60
N MET A 302 26.32 -9.98 17.59
CA MET A 302 27.66 -10.31 18.09
C MET A 302 27.74 -11.66 18.83
N ALA A 303 26.63 -12.15 19.39
CA ALA A 303 26.60 -13.47 20.04
C ALA A 303 26.56 -14.59 18.99
N LEU A 304 25.72 -14.42 17.96
CA LEU A 304 25.62 -15.32 16.81
C LEU A 304 26.95 -15.38 16.03
N HIS A 305 27.57 -14.23 15.74
CA HIS A 305 28.84 -14.17 15.01
C HIS A 305 29.97 -14.93 15.73
N ARG A 306 30.06 -14.77 17.05
CA ARG A 306 31.04 -15.49 17.91
C ARG A 306 30.82 -17.01 17.95
N GLN A 307 29.72 -17.53 17.41
CA GLN A 307 29.46 -18.96 17.23
C GLN A 307 29.44 -19.36 15.73
N GLN A 308 30.07 -18.55 14.87
CA GLN A 308 30.25 -18.79 13.45
C GLN A 308 28.94 -18.85 12.62
N CYS A 309 27.86 -18.24 13.13
CA CYS A 309 26.64 -18.02 12.37
C CYS A 309 26.90 -17.00 11.23
N ARG A 310 26.55 -17.37 10.00
CA ARG A 310 26.69 -16.51 8.81
C ARG A 310 25.60 -15.43 8.79
N ILE A 311 25.91 -14.27 9.35
CA ILE A 311 25.10 -13.06 9.19
C ILE A 311 25.30 -12.51 7.77
N LEU A 312 24.21 -12.06 7.14
CA LEU A 312 24.21 -11.45 5.80
C LEU A 312 24.06 -9.92 5.91
N GLY A 313 24.61 -9.20 4.94
CA GLY A 313 24.66 -7.73 4.96
C GLY A 313 25.86 -7.20 5.76
N THR A 314 25.62 -6.14 6.53
CA THR A 314 26.69 -5.43 7.26
C THR A 314 27.21 -6.26 8.43
N SER A 315 28.53 -6.21 8.68
CA SER A 315 29.17 -7.05 9.70
C SER A 315 28.69 -6.71 11.13
N PRO A 316 28.52 -7.72 12.01
CA PRO A 316 28.26 -7.51 13.43
C PRO A 316 29.29 -6.60 14.12
N GLU A 317 30.56 -6.66 13.69
CA GLU A 317 31.64 -5.78 14.13
C GLU A 317 31.38 -4.30 13.79
N ALA A 318 30.80 -4.01 12.62
CA ALA A 318 30.41 -2.65 12.22
C ALA A 318 29.14 -2.18 12.96
N ILE A 319 28.17 -3.09 13.20
CA ILE A 319 27.00 -2.82 14.04
C ILE A 319 27.44 -2.42 15.45
N ASP A 320 28.27 -3.22 16.11
CA ASP A 320 28.85 -2.92 17.43
C ASP A 320 29.74 -1.67 17.39
N SER A 321 30.40 -1.35 16.28
CA SER A 321 31.19 -0.12 16.13
C SER A 321 30.34 1.15 15.96
N ALA A 322 29.10 1.03 15.49
CA ALA A 322 28.15 2.14 15.39
C ALA A 322 27.30 2.33 16.66
N GLU A 323 26.82 1.22 17.27
CA GLU A 323 26.01 1.29 18.49
C GLU A 323 26.87 1.58 19.74
N ASN A 324 28.14 1.15 19.78
CA ASN A 324 29.03 1.50 20.88
C ASN A 324 29.52 2.96 20.77
N ARG A 325 29.00 3.82 21.64
CA ARG A 325 29.30 5.27 21.67
C ARG A 325 30.80 5.63 21.66
N PHE A 326 31.66 4.85 22.31
CA PHE A 326 33.10 5.10 22.30
C PHE A 326 33.75 4.76 20.96
N LYS A 327 33.34 3.65 20.32
CA LYS A 327 33.82 3.26 18.99
C LYS A 327 33.34 4.27 17.95
N PHE A 328 32.04 4.56 17.95
CA PHE A 328 31.43 5.48 16.99
C PHE A 328 31.97 6.91 17.12
N SER A 329 32.21 7.40 18.35
CA SER A 329 32.87 8.70 18.53
C SER A 329 34.25 8.73 17.87
N ARG A 330 35.10 7.73 18.14
CA ARG A 330 36.46 7.68 17.57
C ARG A 330 36.45 7.58 16.05
N LEU A 331 35.49 6.83 15.50
CA LEU A 331 35.24 6.69 14.07
C LEU A 331 34.87 8.04 13.44
N LEU A 332 33.93 8.79 14.03
CA LEU A 332 33.59 10.13 13.58
C LEU A 332 34.78 11.10 13.66
N ASP A 333 35.56 11.01 14.75
CA ASP A 333 36.73 11.86 14.96
C ASP A 333 37.83 11.59 13.90
N SER A 334 38.10 10.32 13.55
CA SER A 334 39.09 9.94 12.54
C SER A 334 38.69 10.31 11.10
N ILE A 335 37.40 10.22 10.77
CA ILE A 335 36.88 10.69 9.46
C ILE A 335 36.50 12.20 9.48
N GLY A 336 36.85 12.93 10.53
CA GLY A 336 36.74 14.39 10.60
C GLY A 336 35.32 14.96 10.72
N ILE A 337 34.35 14.15 11.13
CA ILE A 337 32.94 14.55 11.20
C ILE A 337 32.60 15.07 12.59
N SER A 338 31.92 16.23 12.63
CA SER A 338 31.58 16.85 13.92
C SER A 338 30.46 16.10 14.64
N GLN A 339 30.61 15.99 15.95
CA GLN A 339 29.62 15.47 16.89
C GLN A 339 29.39 16.48 18.03
N PRO A 340 28.26 16.41 18.76
CA PRO A 340 28.09 17.13 20.02
C PRO A 340 29.20 16.75 21.03
N LEU A 341 29.65 17.72 21.82
CA LEU A 341 30.55 17.45 22.94
C LEU A 341 29.86 16.49 23.91
N TRP A 342 30.51 15.36 24.20
CA TRP A 342 30.02 14.34 25.10
C TRP A 342 31.17 13.81 25.97
N LYS A 343 30.83 13.24 27.11
CA LYS A 343 31.74 12.47 27.97
C LYS A 343 30.91 11.41 28.68
N GLU A 344 31.41 10.19 28.81
CA GLU A 344 30.87 9.27 29.81
C GLU A 344 31.23 9.79 31.21
N LEU A 345 30.21 9.94 32.06
CA LEU A 345 30.36 10.42 33.43
C LEU A 345 30.26 9.24 34.40
N SER A 346 31.37 8.52 34.55
CA SER A 346 31.67 7.79 35.79
C SER A 346 31.94 8.78 36.93
N ASP A 347 32.69 9.85 36.64
CA ASP A 347 32.83 11.05 37.48
C ASP A 347 33.16 12.32 36.66
N MET A 348 32.99 13.50 37.25
CA MET A 348 33.00 14.81 36.56
C MET A 348 34.39 15.43 36.35
N GLU A 349 34.70 15.85 35.11
CA GLU A 349 35.63 16.93 34.63
C GLU A 349 36.20 16.71 33.19
N VAL A 350 36.97 17.67 32.65
CA VAL A 350 37.24 18.10 31.22
C VAL A 350 38.50 17.42 30.57
N GLY A 351 38.83 17.40 29.26
CA GLY A 351 38.40 18.11 28.02
C GLY A 351 39.00 17.61 26.66
N PRO A 352 39.03 18.41 25.55
CA PRO A 352 39.09 17.91 24.15
C PRO A 352 40.23 18.43 23.20
N VAL A 353 40.51 17.69 22.09
CA VAL A 353 41.26 18.12 20.85
C VAL A 353 40.71 17.37 19.57
N THR A 354 41.37 17.37 18.39
CA THR A 354 40.74 17.32 17.01
C THR A 354 41.49 16.56 15.87
N GLY A 355 40.81 16.06 14.80
CA GLY A 355 41.36 16.06 13.40
C GLY A 355 40.95 14.99 12.31
N THR A 356 40.27 15.43 11.21
CA THR A 356 40.22 14.98 9.75
C THR A 356 40.77 13.61 9.25
N GLY A 357 40.21 12.88 8.24
CA GLY A 357 39.11 13.08 7.24
C GLY A 357 39.13 12.07 6.02
N TRP A 358 38.12 12.10 5.10
CA TRP A 358 38.01 11.49 3.69
C TRP A 358 37.07 10.22 3.47
N PRO A 359 36.58 9.84 2.23
CA PRO A 359 35.14 9.41 1.98
C PRO A 359 34.75 8.19 1.03
N GLY A 360 33.45 7.72 0.97
CA GLY A 360 32.96 6.82 -0.16
C GLY A 360 31.51 6.26 -0.47
N VAL A 361 30.39 6.39 0.28
CA VAL A 361 29.08 5.63 0.11
C VAL A 361 27.76 6.43 -0.22
N ALA A 362 26.69 5.81 -0.77
CA ALA A 362 25.49 6.51 -1.28
C ALA A 362 24.39 6.95 -0.25
N LEU A 363 23.52 7.91 -0.62
CA LEU A 363 22.35 8.39 0.17
C LEU A 363 21.21 8.91 -0.75
N ARG A 364 19.94 8.83 -0.32
CA ARG A 364 18.76 9.51 -0.92
C ARG A 364 18.12 10.50 0.08
N ALA A 365 17.29 11.43 -0.40
CA ALA A 365 16.90 12.67 0.32
C ALA A 365 16.43 12.47 1.79
N PRO A 366 16.98 13.22 2.76
CA PRO A 366 16.66 13.05 4.18
C PRO A 366 15.32 13.73 4.55
N PRO A 367 14.49 13.12 5.42
CA PRO A 367 13.34 13.80 6.02
C PRO A 367 13.79 14.91 6.98
N GLU A 368 12.98 15.96 7.13
CA GLU A 368 13.18 17.07 8.05
C GLU A 368 12.15 17.04 9.19
N HIS A 369 12.57 17.31 10.44
CA HIS A 369 11.64 17.42 11.58
C HIS A 369 10.98 18.80 11.61
N VAL A 370 9.69 18.89 11.96
CA VAL A 370 9.02 20.17 12.25
C VAL A 370 9.48 20.73 13.60
N GLU A 371 9.54 19.86 14.61
CA GLU A 371 9.96 20.16 15.98
C GLU A 371 11.48 20.34 16.07
N ASN A 372 11.93 21.19 17.00
CA ASN A 372 13.36 21.41 17.21
C ASN A 372 14.01 20.21 17.93
N ALA A 373 15.29 19.95 17.65
CA ALA A 373 16.08 18.92 18.33
C ALA A 373 16.00 19.07 19.88
N GLY A 374 15.71 17.96 20.57
CA GLY A 374 15.26 17.96 21.97
C GLY A 374 13.80 17.50 22.15
N VAL A 375 13.14 17.16 21.03
CA VAL A 375 12.11 16.12 20.88
C VAL A 375 12.77 14.89 20.25
N HIS A 376 12.40 13.68 20.69
CA HIS A 376 12.86 12.40 20.15
C HIS A 376 12.36 12.19 18.71
N SER A 377 13.14 11.57 17.82
CA SER A 377 12.79 11.42 16.39
C SER A 377 11.45 10.70 16.16
N GLY A 378 11.17 9.64 16.92
CA GLY A 378 9.88 8.95 16.90
C GLY A 378 8.70 9.68 17.58
N ASP A 379 8.93 10.84 18.20
CA ASP A 379 7.90 11.75 18.73
C ASP A 379 7.83 13.05 17.90
N ALA A 380 8.53 13.12 16.77
CA ALA A 380 8.58 14.27 15.87
C ALA A 380 7.75 14.05 14.60
N THR A 381 7.26 15.15 14.04
CA THR A 381 6.58 15.25 12.77
C THR A 381 7.61 15.36 11.64
N LEU A 382 7.60 14.44 10.67
CA LEU A 382 8.57 14.40 9.56
C LEU A 382 8.00 14.95 8.26
N VAL A 383 8.80 15.76 7.55
CA VAL A 383 8.52 16.36 6.23
C VAL A 383 9.45 15.77 5.18
N THR A 384 8.91 15.34 4.03
CA THR A 384 9.71 14.86 2.89
C THR A 384 9.11 15.34 1.55
N PRO A 385 9.92 15.85 0.60
CA PRO A 385 11.31 16.32 0.76
C PRO A 385 11.47 17.45 1.80
N PRO A 386 12.69 17.71 2.29
CA PRO A 386 12.97 18.76 3.27
C PRO A 386 12.62 20.14 2.70
N GLN A 387 12.19 21.06 3.56
CA GLN A 387 11.59 22.33 3.17
C GLN A 387 12.46 23.55 3.51
N ASP A 388 13.09 23.55 4.70
CA ASP A 388 13.82 24.69 5.24
C ASP A 388 15.37 24.48 5.18
N ILE A 389 15.84 23.30 4.73
CA ILE A 389 17.27 22.96 4.51
C ILE A 389 17.79 23.55 3.19
N THR A 390 18.96 24.22 3.21
CA THR A 390 19.60 24.75 2.00
C THR A 390 20.29 23.66 1.16
N PRO A 391 20.39 23.80 -0.18
CA PRO A 391 21.08 22.82 -1.03
C PRO A 391 22.55 22.58 -0.62
N LYS A 392 23.27 23.64 -0.20
CA LYS A 392 24.65 23.54 0.31
C LYS A 392 24.75 22.68 1.58
N THR A 393 23.73 22.73 2.45
CA THR A 393 23.66 21.90 3.64
C THR A 393 23.24 20.47 3.29
N LEU A 394 22.35 20.27 2.32
CA LEU A 394 21.99 18.95 1.79
C LEU A 394 23.19 18.19 1.20
N GLU A 395 24.04 18.83 0.39
CA GLU A 395 25.26 18.18 -0.14
C GLU A 395 26.25 17.78 0.98
N ARG A 396 26.31 18.55 2.08
CA ARG A 396 27.12 18.19 3.25
C ARG A 396 26.51 17.04 4.06
N ILE A 397 25.19 16.91 4.10
CA ILE A 397 24.51 15.73 4.67
C ILE A 397 24.89 14.48 3.87
N LYS A 398 24.83 14.54 2.52
CA LYS A 398 25.28 13.45 1.65
C LYS A 398 26.73 13.09 1.94
N ALA A 399 27.66 14.06 1.95
CA ALA A 399 29.08 13.82 2.20
C ALA A 399 29.36 13.17 3.58
N ILE A 400 28.61 13.54 4.62
CA ILE A 400 28.71 12.94 5.96
C ILE A 400 28.26 11.47 5.94
N VAL A 401 27.10 11.16 5.34
CA VAL A 401 26.62 9.78 5.20
C VAL A 401 27.57 8.95 4.34
N HIS A 402 28.12 9.57 3.29
CA HIS A 402 29.07 8.97 2.35
C HIS A 402 30.41 8.60 3.01
N ALA A 403 30.90 9.35 3.98
CA ALA A 403 32.06 8.91 4.76
C ALA A 403 31.69 7.82 5.80
N ILE A 404 30.61 8.01 6.56
CA ILE A 404 30.22 7.06 7.64
C ILE A 404 29.88 5.67 7.09
N GLY A 405 29.12 5.59 5.99
CA GLY A 405 28.71 4.32 5.40
C GLY A 405 29.88 3.53 4.79
N GLN A 406 30.94 4.20 4.36
CA GLN A 406 32.16 3.55 3.86
C GLN A 406 33.01 3.02 5.00
N GLU A 407 33.24 3.84 6.03
CA GLU A 407 34.05 3.48 7.20
C GLU A 407 33.43 2.32 8.00
N LEU A 408 32.10 2.25 8.05
CA LEU A 408 31.34 1.13 8.61
C LEU A 408 31.12 -0.03 7.61
N GLN A 409 31.59 0.08 6.36
CA GLN A 409 31.41 -0.91 5.29
C GLN A 409 29.96 -1.42 5.17
N VAL A 410 29.00 -0.48 5.12
CA VAL A 410 27.57 -0.81 5.19
C VAL A 410 27.10 -1.50 3.91
N THR A 411 26.64 -2.74 4.08
CA THR A 411 25.95 -3.56 3.07
C THR A 411 24.52 -3.78 3.56
N GLY A 412 23.54 -3.14 2.92
CA GLY A 412 22.15 -3.12 3.36
C GLY A 412 21.72 -1.79 4.01
N PRO A 413 20.71 -1.79 4.90
CA PRO A 413 20.06 -0.56 5.37
C PRO A 413 20.78 0.06 6.58
N PHE A 414 20.86 1.39 6.62
CA PHE A 414 21.27 2.16 7.79
C PHE A 414 20.53 3.50 7.89
N ASN A 415 20.58 4.10 9.07
CA ASN A 415 20.00 5.41 9.36
C ASN A 415 20.99 6.28 10.16
N LEU A 416 21.04 7.58 9.83
CA LEU A 416 21.88 8.56 10.51
C LEU A 416 21.02 9.72 11.01
N GLN A 417 21.17 10.11 12.28
CA GLN A 417 20.52 11.30 12.84
C GLN A 417 21.50 12.47 12.96
N LEU A 418 21.07 13.66 12.52
CA LEU A 418 21.88 14.87 12.43
C LEU A 418 21.18 16.04 13.12
N ILE A 419 21.94 16.89 13.81
CA ILE A 419 21.50 18.22 14.20
C ILE A 419 22.11 19.27 13.28
N ALA A 420 21.27 20.12 12.70
CA ALA A 420 21.66 21.31 11.94
C ALA A 420 21.45 22.57 12.80
N LYS A 421 22.48 23.40 12.94
CA LYS A 421 22.39 24.71 13.62
C LYS A 421 23.46 25.65 13.12
N ASP A 422 23.11 26.89 12.76
CA ASP A 422 24.06 27.93 12.34
C ASP A 422 25.01 27.46 11.20
N ASP A 423 24.45 26.77 10.20
CA ASP A 423 25.18 26.05 9.12
C ASP A 423 26.22 25.00 9.59
N GLN A 424 26.23 24.61 10.86
CA GLN A 424 26.95 23.44 11.36
C GLN A 424 26.05 22.20 11.38
N LEU A 425 26.57 21.09 10.85
CA LEU A 425 25.97 19.76 10.96
C LEU A 425 26.76 18.97 11.99
N LYS A 426 26.06 18.25 12.89
CA LYS A 426 26.69 17.31 13.83
C LYS A 426 25.92 16.00 13.92
N VAL A 427 26.63 14.89 14.03
CA VAL A 427 26.03 13.55 14.16
C VAL A 427 25.56 13.29 15.58
N ILE A 428 24.34 12.79 15.72
CA ILE A 428 23.74 12.40 17.00
C ILE A 428 24.02 10.92 17.28
N GLU A 429 23.65 10.06 16.31
CA GLU A 429 23.72 8.60 16.34
C GLU A 429 23.68 8.03 14.91
N CYS A 430 24.16 6.79 14.75
CA CYS A 430 24.00 5.96 13.55
C CYS A 430 23.43 4.61 13.95
N ASN A 431 22.41 4.14 13.22
CA ASN A 431 21.77 2.84 13.41
C ASN A 431 22.06 1.99 12.16
N VAL A 432 22.84 0.92 12.28
CA VAL A 432 23.20 0.03 11.16
C VAL A 432 22.13 -1.06 11.01
N ARG A 433 20.94 -0.61 10.62
CA ARG A 433 19.71 -1.36 10.35
C ARG A 433 18.65 -0.41 9.76
N VAL A 434 17.49 -0.92 9.38
CA VAL A 434 16.34 -0.06 9.06
C VAL A 434 15.95 0.84 10.25
N SER A 435 15.36 2.00 9.94
CA SER A 435 14.71 2.89 10.90
C SER A 435 13.21 2.96 10.64
N ARG A 436 12.42 3.36 11.65
CA ARG A 436 10.94 3.43 11.55
C ARG A 436 10.39 4.26 10.39
N SER A 437 11.20 5.18 9.86
CA SER A 437 10.90 6.01 8.70
C SER A 437 11.08 5.32 7.33
N PHE A 438 11.62 4.08 7.25
CA PHE A 438 11.79 3.37 5.97
C PHE A 438 10.48 3.15 5.19
N PRO A 439 9.35 2.72 5.81
CA PRO A 439 8.06 2.61 5.11
C PRO A 439 7.56 3.97 4.59
N PHE A 440 7.69 5.03 5.40
CA PHE A 440 7.31 6.40 5.03
C PHE A 440 8.12 6.91 3.84
N VAL A 441 9.46 6.82 3.91
CA VAL A 441 10.36 7.31 2.85
C VAL A 441 10.23 6.47 1.57
N SER A 442 10.03 5.15 1.67
CA SER A 442 9.86 4.28 0.50
C SER A 442 8.57 4.63 -0.26
N LYS A 443 7.45 4.76 0.46
CA LYS A 443 6.16 5.20 -0.11
C LYS A 443 6.23 6.63 -0.65
N THR A 444 6.98 7.51 0.02
CA THR A 444 7.22 8.90 -0.41
C THR A 444 7.96 8.99 -1.75
N LEU A 445 8.99 8.17 -1.92
CA LEU A 445 9.91 8.29 -3.05
C LEU A 445 9.57 7.34 -4.22
N GLY A 446 8.44 6.63 -4.13
CA GLY A 446 7.97 5.67 -5.14
C GLY A 446 8.93 4.50 -5.37
N VAL A 447 9.77 4.17 -4.39
CA VAL A 447 10.84 3.17 -4.51
C VAL A 447 10.98 2.43 -3.18
N ASP A 448 10.90 1.11 -3.24
CA ASP A 448 11.05 0.24 -2.08
C ASP A 448 12.53 0.17 -1.63
N LEU A 449 12.86 0.89 -0.55
CA LEU A 449 14.20 0.89 0.02
C LEU A 449 14.53 -0.42 0.74
N VAL A 450 13.53 -1.22 1.12
CA VAL A 450 13.71 -2.53 1.75
C VAL A 450 14.08 -3.55 0.69
N ALA A 451 13.36 -3.58 -0.45
CA ALA A 451 13.71 -4.42 -1.60
C ALA A 451 15.15 -4.16 -2.08
N LEU A 452 15.52 -2.90 -2.32
CA LEU A 452 16.89 -2.54 -2.73
C LEU A 452 17.93 -2.95 -1.67
N ALA A 453 17.62 -2.79 -0.37
CA ALA A 453 18.52 -3.20 0.69
C ALA A 453 18.66 -4.73 0.79
N SER A 454 17.59 -5.49 0.54
CA SER A 454 17.61 -6.96 0.48
C SER A 454 18.42 -7.48 -0.71
N GLN A 455 18.28 -6.87 -1.89
CA GLN A 455 19.10 -7.19 -3.07
C GLN A 455 20.60 -6.97 -2.78
N VAL A 456 20.97 -5.82 -2.20
CA VAL A 456 22.35 -5.53 -1.78
C VAL A 456 22.86 -6.50 -0.70
N ILE A 457 22.00 -6.94 0.23
CA ILE A 457 22.36 -7.94 1.26
C ILE A 457 22.65 -9.32 0.66
N MET A 458 21.95 -9.70 -0.42
CA MET A 458 22.18 -10.96 -1.13
C MET A 458 23.35 -10.89 -2.13
N GLY A 459 23.84 -9.68 -2.43
CA GLY A 459 24.98 -9.47 -3.35
C GLY A 459 24.58 -9.25 -4.81
N GLU A 460 23.34 -8.87 -5.08
CA GLU A 460 22.88 -8.47 -6.41
C GLU A 460 23.47 -7.10 -6.83
N ASP A 461 23.81 -6.95 -8.11
CA ASP A 461 24.28 -5.68 -8.68
C ASP A 461 23.11 -4.69 -8.85
N VAL A 462 22.82 -3.93 -7.80
CA VAL A 462 21.75 -2.92 -7.77
C VAL A 462 22.22 -1.61 -8.42
N GLU A 463 21.61 -1.27 -9.56
CA GLU A 463 21.81 0.02 -10.25
C GLU A 463 21.58 1.22 -9.31
N PRO A 464 22.55 2.15 -9.15
CA PRO A 464 22.43 3.31 -8.28
C PRO A 464 21.30 4.26 -8.69
N VAL A 465 20.11 4.10 -8.08
CA VAL A 465 18.90 4.86 -8.40
C VAL A 465 19.14 6.37 -8.29
N GLY A 466 19.19 7.03 -9.45
CA GLY A 466 19.58 8.43 -9.61
C GLY A 466 18.81 9.39 -8.70
N LEU A 467 19.52 10.25 -7.98
CA LEU A 467 18.90 11.17 -7.02
C LEU A 467 18.00 12.21 -7.70
N MET A 468 16.84 12.43 -7.06
CA MET A 468 15.94 13.59 -7.26
C MET A 468 15.09 13.62 -8.55
N THR A 469 15.12 12.58 -9.39
CA THR A 469 14.18 12.42 -10.51
C THR A 469 13.50 11.06 -10.47
N GLY A 470 12.16 11.04 -10.41
CA GLY A 470 11.37 9.81 -10.51
C GLY A 470 11.16 9.35 -11.96
N THR A 471 10.24 8.42 -12.16
CA THR A 471 9.98 7.60 -13.36
C THR A 471 9.33 8.37 -14.53
N GLY A 472 9.86 9.54 -14.88
CA GLY A 472 9.18 10.53 -15.73
C GLY A 472 8.12 11.35 -14.97
N VAL A 473 7.61 10.83 -13.85
CA VAL A 473 7.00 11.63 -12.78
C VAL A 473 8.12 12.21 -11.92
N VAL A 474 8.36 13.53 -12.02
CA VAL A 474 9.53 14.18 -11.42
C VAL A 474 9.12 15.17 -10.32
N GLY A 475 9.30 14.74 -9.06
CA GLY A 475 9.14 15.58 -7.88
C GLY A 475 10.33 16.54 -7.68
N VAL A 476 10.42 17.59 -8.50
CA VAL A 476 11.44 18.64 -8.38
C VAL A 476 10.83 19.94 -7.85
N LYS A 477 11.28 20.37 -6.66
CA LYS A 477 11.04 21.71 -6.10
C LYS A 477 12.09 22.68 -6.64
N VAL A 478 11.78 23.41 -7.73
CA VAL A 478 12.56 24.61 -8.11
C VAL A 478 11.93 25.86 -7.51
N SER A 479 12.63 26.46 -6.54
CA SER A 479 12.58 27.90 -6.28
C SER A 479 13.88 28.35 -5.61
N GLY A 480 14.79 29.05 -6.29
CA GLY A 480 14.85 29.40 -7.72
C GLY A 480 16.13 30.20 -8.04
N GLY A 481 16.38 30.54 -9.32
CA GLY A 481 17.53 31.39 -9.66
C GLY A 481 17.94 31.46 -11.14
N CYS A 482 17.30 32.35 -11.91
CA CYS A 482 17.79 33.02 -13.14
C CYS A 482 18.20 32.19 -14.39
N GLY A 483 17.53 32.44 -15.51
CA GLY A 483 17.94 32.04 -16.88
C GLY A 483 16.77 32.12 -17.86
N ALA A 484 16.85 32.94 -18.91
CA ALA A 484 15.69 33.30 -19.76
C ALA A 484 15.70 32.65 -21.16
N GLY A 485 14.52 32.35 -21.74
CA GLY A 485 14.38 32.15 -23.19
C GLY A 485 13.16 31.34 -23.70
N LEU A 486 12.10 32.04 -24.13
CA LEU A 486 11.00 31.62 -25.05
C LEU A 486 10.13 30.36 -24.75
N GLY A 487 8.85 30.44 -25.15
CA GLY A 487 8.04 29.27 -25.55
C GLY A 487 6.86 28.88 -24.64
N SER A 488 5.64 29.22 -25.05
CA SER A 488 4.38 28.68 -24.49
C SER A 488 3.93 27.43 -25.30
N ARG A 489 3.05 26.52 -24.87
CA ARG A 489 2.06 26.50 -23.75
C ARG A 489 1.52 25.05 -23.56
N ALA A 490 1.71 24.39 -22.41
CA ALA A 490 0.92 23.21 -21.94
C ALA A 490 1.41 22.71 -20.57
N GLY A 491 0.50 22.18 -19.73
CA GLY A 491 0.81 21.37 -18.53
C GLY A 491 1.44 22.09 -17.32
N GLN A 492 0.78 22.06 -16.16
CA GLN A 492 1.40 22.39 -14.87
C GLN A 492 1.75 21.09 -14.11
N PRO A 493 2.98 20.90 -13.61
CA PRO A 493 3.32 19.79 -12.73
C PRO A 493 2.90 20.09 -11.28
N LEU A 494 2.23 19.14 -10.63
CA LEU A 494 1.82 19.21 -9.23
C LEU A 494 2.91 18.63 -8.31
N SER A 495 3.25 19.34 -7.23
CA SER A 495 4.33 18.97 -6.31
C SER A 495 3.81 18.27 -5.06
N THR A 496 3.55 16.96 -5.11
CA THR A 496 3.13 16.21 -3.92
C THR A 496 4.22 16.20 -2.85
N LEU A 497 3.86 16.62 -1.64
CA LEU A 497 4.63 16.55 -0.41
C LEU A 497 4.05 15.50 0.53
N PHE A 498 4.91 14.92 1.35
CA PHE A 498 4.59 13.90 2.33
C PHE A 498 4.86 14.39 3.74
N LEU A 499 3.97 14.05 4.67
CA LEU A 499 4.13 14.32 6.08
C LEU A 499 3.76 13.11 6.95
N GLN A 500 4.57 12.83 7.96
CA GLN A 500 4.33 11.83 8.99
C GLN A 500 4.11 12.52 10.35
N VAL A 501 3.02 12.22 11.05
CA VAL A 501 2.68 12.75 12.39
C VAL A 501 2.63 11.58 13.39
N PRO A 502 3.21 11.71 14.60
CA PRO A 502 3.16 10.67 15.64
C PRO A 502 1.79 10.53 16.31
N GLN A 503 1.38 9.29 16.60
CA GLN A 503 0.13 8.97 17.30
C GLN A 503 0.40 8.71 18.80
N PHE A 504 -0.40 9.29 19.70
CA PHE A 504 -0.20 9.17 21.15
C PHE A 504 -1.40 8.58 21.90
N SER A 505 -1.11 7.78 22.94
CA SER A 505 -2.13 7.13 23.79
C SER A 505 -2.42 7.85 25.12
N PHE A 506 -2.13 9.15 25.25
CA PHE A 506 -2.22 9.91 26.52
C PHE A 506 -3.61 9.89 27.19
N SER A 507 -4.69 9.64 26.46
CA SER A 507 -6.05 9.50 27.00
C SER A 507 -6.27 8.19 27.79
N ARG A 508 -5.55 7.12 27.46
CA ARG A 508 -5.58 5.83 28.20
C ARG A 508 -4.66 5.87 29.44
N LEU A 509 -3.73 6.82 29.48
CA LEU A 509 -2.67 6.93 30.47
C LEU A 509 -2.98 8.03 31.50
N ALA A 510 -3.98 7.76 32.35
CA ALA A 510 -4.36 8.65 33.44
C ALA A 510 -3.15 9.01 34.32
N GLY A 511 -2.94 10.32 34.53
CA GLY A 511 -1.78 10.87 35.25
C GLY A 511 -0.54 11.16 34.40
N ALA A 512 -0.47 10.71 33.14
CA ALA A 512 0.65 11.06 32.25
C ALA A 512 0.68 12.58 31.97
N ASP A 513 1.87 13.18 32.03
CA ASP A 513 2.08 14.52 31.49
C ASP A 513 2.20 14.43 29.96
N VAL A 514 1.55 15.36 29.27
CA VAL A 514 1.50 15.44 27.80
C VAL A 514 2.61 16.37 27.35
N VAL A 515 3.86 15.91 27.41
CA VAL A 515 5.06 16.69 27.07
C VAL A 515 6.03 15.83 26.28
N LEU A 516 6.36 16.27 25.06
CA LEU A 516 7.42 15.66 24.26
C LEU A 516 8.78 15.86 24.93
N GLY A 517 9.67 14.87 24.84
CA GLY A 517 10.98 14.87 25.47
C GLY A 517 12.05 14.18 24.64
N VAL A 518 13.19 13.88 25.27
CA VAL A 518 14.27 13.07 24.67
C VAL A 518 14.00 11.56 24.76
N GLU A 519 13.01 11.15 25.56
CA GLU A 519 12.48 9.80 25.61
C GLU A 519 11.18 9.75 24.79
N MET A 520 11.04 8.70 23.96
CA MET A 520 9.88 8.53 23.08
C MET A 520 8.63 8.10 23.87
N THR A 521 7.47 8.66 23.49
CA THR A 521 6.16 8.43 24.12
C THR A 521 5.04 8.08 23.14
N SER A 522 5.24 8.25 21.82
CA SER A 522 4.26 7.87 20.80
C SER A 522 4.12 6.36 20.65
N THR A 523 2.93 5.91 20.25
CA THR A 523 2.54 4.49 20.11
C THR A 523 2.33 4.07 18.65
N GLY A 524 2.46 5.00 17.71
CA GLY A 524 2.32 4.76 16.27
C GLY A 524 2.56 6.03 15.46
N GLU A 525 2.13 6.01 14.20
CA GLU A 525 2.31 7.11 13.25
C GLU A 525 1.20 7.14 12.19
N VAL A 526 0.98 8.31 11.61
CA VAL A 526 0.05 8.58 10.51
C VAL A 526 0.81 9.30 9.42
N ALA A 527 0.70 8.86 8.16
CA ALA A 527 1.33 9.54 7.02
C ALA A 527 0.27 9.99 6.00
N CYS A 528 0.39 11.23 5.49
CA CYS A 528 -0.51 11.79 4.49
C CYS A 528 0.22 12.60 3.41
N PHE A 529 -0.52 12.84 2.33
CA PHE A 529 -0.10 13.47 1.08
C PHE A 529 -0.74 14.86 0.96
N GLY A 530 -0.21 15.73 0.10
CA GLY A 530 -0.81 17.01 -0.28
C GLY A 530 0.08 17.78 -1.24
N GLU A 531 -0.41 18.82 -1.92
CA GLU A 531 0.41 19.62 -2.87
C GLU A 531 1.45 20.52 -2.17
N ASN A 532 1.39 20.59 -0.85
CA ASN A 532 2.25 21.43 0.00
C ASN A 532 2.21 20.93 1.46
N ARG A 533 3.11 21.45 2.30
CA ARG A 533 3.24 21.05 3.71
C ARG A 533 1.99 21.32 4.55
N CYS A 534 1.21 22.34 4.20
CA CYS A 534 0.02 22.75 4.92
C CYS A 534 -1.15 21.79 4.67
N GLU A 535 -1.38 21.41 3.43
CA GLU A 535 -2.38 20.42 3.05
C GLU A 535 -2.07 19.05 3.66
N ALA A 536 -0.83 18.57 3.50
CA ALA A 536 -0.39 17.30 4.08
C ALA A 536 -0.48 17.28 5.61
N TYR A 537 -0.17 18.40 6.29
CA TYR A 537 -0.29 18.50 7.76
C TYR A 537 -1.73 18.46 8.25
N LEU A 538 -2.66 19.20 7.63
CA LEU A 538 -4.06 19.15 8.04
C LEU A 538 -4.67 17.77 7.82
N LYS A 539 -4.33 17.10 6.70
CA LYS A 539 -4.73 15.71 6.44
C LYS A 539 -4.17 14.76 7.51
N ALA A 540 -2.86 14.80 7.78
CA ALA A 540 -2.24 13.95 8.81
C ALA A 540 -2.82 14.20 10.21
N MET A 541 -3.00 15.47 10.61
CA MET A 541 -3.61 15.84 11.89
C MET A 541 -5.05 15.31 12.00
N LEU A 542 -5.90 15.52 10.99
CA LEU A 542 -7.26 14.95 10.98
C LEU A 542 -7.24 13.42 11.12
N SER A 543 -6.32 12.73 10.44
CA SER A 543 -6.17 11.28 10.52
C SER A 543 -5.61 10.76 11.86
N THR A 544 -4.96 11.58 12.69
CA THR A 544 -4.70 11.22 14.11
C THR A 544 -5.95 11.20 14.99
N GLY A 545 -7.07 11.76 14.50
CA GLY A 545 -8.28 12.05 15.26
C GLY A 545 -8.34 13.48 15.81
N PHE A 546 -7.40 14.36 15.44
CA PHE A 546 -7.40 15.77 15.85
C PHE A 546 -8.61 16.50 15.23
N LYS A 547 -9.32 17.29 16.04
CA LYS A 547 -10.48 18.08 15.58
C LYS A 547 -10.05 19.54 15.36
N ILE A 548 -10.34 20.08 14.18
CA ILE A 548 -10.08 21.50 13.89
C ILE A 548 -11.10 22.36 14.67
N PRO A 549 -10.67 23.38 15.43
CA PRO A 549 -11.57 24.26 16.18
C PRO A 549 -12.41 25.13 15.24
N LYS A 550 -13.60 25.55 15.71
CA LYS A 550 -14.54 26.37 14.93
C LYS A 550 -14.61 27.83 15.39
N LYS A 551 -14.37 28.08 16.68
CA LYS A 551 -14.46 29.40 17.34
C LYS A 551 -13.49 29.58 18.50
N ASN A 552 -13.45 28.71 19.50
CA ASN A 552 -12.87 29.05 20.81
C ASN A 552 -11.52 28.38 21.07
N ILE A 553 -10.45 29.17 21.21
CA ILE A 553 -9.08 28.67 21.41
C ILE A 553 -8.48 29.24 22.71
N LEU A 554 -7.89 28.38 23.54
CA LEU A 554 -7.16 28.77 24.76
C LEU A 554 -5.64 28.82 24.53
N LEU A 555 -5.01 29.96 24.82
CA LEU A 555 -3.57 30.19 24.74
C LEU A 555 -2.94 30.23 26.14
N THR A 556 -1.95 29.36 26.38
CA THR A 556 -1.22 29.27 27.65
C THR A 556 0.27 29.17 27.39
N ILE A 557 0.93 30.33 27.22
CA ILE A 557 2.32 30.43 26.75
C ILE A 557 3.20 30.99 27.87
N GLY A 558 4.20 30.22 28.30
CA GLY A 558 5.03 30.58 29.45
C GLY A 558 6.05 31.68 29.15
N SER A 559 7.02 31.40 28.29
CA SER A 559 8.20 32.26 28.11
C SER A 559 7.90 33.49 27.26
N TYR A 560 8.51 34.63 27.59
CA TYR A 560 8.43 35.86 26.80
C TYR A 560 8.89 35.64 25.35
N LYS A 561 9.98 34.87 25.15
CA LYS A 561 10.48 34.50 23.82
C LYS A 561 9.39 33.83 22.98
N ASN A 562 8.68 32.83 23.52
CA ASN A 562 7.66 32.11 22.77
C ASN A 562 6.44 33.00 22.47
N LYS A 563 6.07 33.92 23.37
CA LYS A 563 4.98 34.89 23.13
C LYS A 563 5.31 35.84 21.97
N SER A 564 6.52 36.41 22.00
CA SER A 564 7.04 37.28 20.94
C SER A 564 7.17 36.55 19.61
N GLU A 565 7.71 35.32 19.62
CA GLU A 565 7.89 34.50 18.42
C GLU A 565 6.57 34.04 17.77
N LEU A 566 5.49 33.90 18.55
CA LEU A 566 4.14 33.58 18.07
C LEU A 566 3.26 34.80 17.78
N LEU A 567 3.71 36.03 18.02
CA LEU A 567 2.89 37.23 17.81
C LEU A 567 2.25 37.32 16.41
N PRO A 568 2.95 37.01 15.29
CA PRO A 568 2.33 36.97 13.96
C PRO A 568 1.28 35.87 13.86
N THR A 569 1.56 34.68 14.40
CA THR A 569 0.70 33.49 14.37
C THR A 569 -0.61 33.71 15.12
N VAL A 570 -0.56 34.33 16.30
CA VAL A 570 -1.76 34.63 17.09
C VAL A 570 -2.62 35.70 16.39
N ARG A 571 -2.00 36.68 15.70
CA ARG A 571 -2.73 37.64 14.86
C ARG A 571 -3.39 36.97 13.65
N THR A 572 -2.79 35.92 13.07
CA THR A 572 -3.46 35.12 12.03
C THR A 572 -4.70 34.39 12.57
N LEU A 573 -4.67 33.85 13.80
CA LEU A 573 -5.87 33.26 14.42
C LEU A 573 -6.99 34.29 14.64
N GLU A 574 -6.65 35.50 15.10
CA GLU A 574 -7.60 36.62 15.23
C GLU A 574 -8.22 37.00 13.87
N ASN A 575 -7.39 37.14 12.82
CA ASN A 575 -7.84 37.45 11.46
C ASN A 575 -8.72 36.35 10.85
N LEU A 576 -8.56 35.09 11.25
CA LEU A 576 -9.42 33.96 10.88
C LEU A 576 -10.76 33.92 11.65
N GLY A 577 -11.00 34.88 12.55
CA GLY A 577 -12.25 35.02 13.29
C GLY A 577 -12.37 34.16 14.55
N TYR A 578 -11.27 33.59 15.04
CA TYR A 578 -11.27 32.81 16.28
C TYR A 578 -11.39 33.71 17.54
N ASN A 579 -12.24 33.28 18.47
CA ASN A 579 -12.31 33.84 19.82
C ASN A 579 -11.09 33.36 20.62
N LEU A 580 -10.14 34.27 20.85
CA LEU A 580 -8.93 33.98 21.62
C LEU A 580 -9.17 34.18 23.12
N TYR A 581 -8.87 33.16 23.90
CA TYR A 581 -8.82 33.17 25.35
C TYR A 581 -7.39 32.91 25.79
N ALA A 582 -6.95 33.49 26.91
CA ALA A 582 -5.62 33.18 27.45
C ALA A 582 -5.54 33.33 28.96
N SER A 583 -4.60 32.59 29.57
CA SER A 583 -4.19 32.82 30.96
C SER A 583 -3.69 34.26 31.14
N LEU A 584 -4.08 34.95 32.21
CA LEU A 584 -3.70 36.33 32.60
C LEU A 584 -2.44 36.88 31.89
N GLY A 585 -1.23 36.54 32.35
CA GLY A 585 0.04 37.03 31.79
C GLY A 585 0.37 36.66 30.33
N THR A 586 -0.48 35.89 29.65
CA THR A 586 -0.46 35.70 28.18
C THR A 586 -1.48 36.61 27.49
N ALA A 587 -2.65 36.83 28.10
CA ALA A 587 -3.64 37.81 27.63
C ALA A 587 -3.06 39.23 27.69
N ASP A 588 -2.41 39.60 28.80
CA ASP A 588 -1.81 40.93 29.01
C ASP A 588 -0.86 41.30 27.86
N PHE A 589 0.13 40.43 27.60
CA PHE A 589 1.12 40.61 26.53
C PHE A 589 0.48 40.77 25.14
N TYR A 590 -0.50 39.94 24.78
CA TYR A 590 -1.12 40.05 23.44
C TYR A 590 -2.06 41.26 23.33
N THR A 591 -2.69 41.67 24.43
CA THR A 591 -3.51 42.89 24.50
C THR A 591 -2.64 44.14 24.32
N GLU A 592 -1.47 44.21 24.97
CA GLU A 592 -0.46 45.27 24.76
C GLU A 592 0.00 45.36 23.29
N HIS A 593 0.05 44.23 22.58
CA HIS A 593 0.41 44.17 21.15
C HIS A 593 -0.80 44.27 20.20
N GLY A 594 -1.96 44.71 20.72
CA GLY A 594 -3.14 45.06 19.93
C GLY A 594 -3.97 43.89 19.41
N ILE A 595 -3.87 42.71 20.03
CA ILE A 595 -4.67 41.51 19.70
C ILE A 595 -5.78 41.35 20.76
N LYS A 596 -7.01 41.12 20.31
CA LYS A 596 -8.20 40.97 21.16
C LYS A 596 -8.25 39.58 21.80
N VAL A 597 -7.68 39.46 23.00
CA VAL A 597 -7.67 38.22 23.79
C VAL A 597 -8.48 38.38 25.09
N LYS A 598 -9.36 37.43 25.41
CA LYS A 598 -10.04 37.40 26.72
C LYS A 598 -9.18 36.72 27.77
N ALA A 599 -8.87 37.44 28.85
CA ALA A 599 -8.21 36.88 30.02
C ALA A 599 -9.10 35.84 30.75
N VAL A 600 -8.48 34.77 31.23
CA VAL A 600 -9.10 33.70 32.05
C VAL A 600 -8.14 33.33 33.17
N ASP A 601 -8.65 33.08 34.38
CA ASP A 601 -7.84 32.66 35.53
C ASP A 601 -7.79 31.13 35.69
N TRP A 602 -6.80 30.66 36.44
CA TRP A 602 -6.42 29.26 36.57
C TRP A 602 -7.15 28.48 37.66
N HIS A 603 -7.74 29.16 38.66
CA HIS A 603 -8.22 28.63 39.95
C HIS A 603 -8.08 27.10 40.14
N PHE A 604 -6.93 26.70 40.69
CA PHE A 604 -6.50 25.31 40.87
C PHE A 604 -6.21 24.95 42.34
N GLU A 605 -6.56 25.85 43.26
CA GLU A 605 -6.33 25.72 44.70
C GLU A 605 -7.69 25.50 45.40
N GLU A 606 -7.73 24.59 46.36
CA GLU A 606 -8.85 24.49 47.30
C GLU A 606 -8.85 25.75 48.18
N ALA A 607 -10.04 26.20 48.60
CA ALA A 607 -10.16 27.47 49.32
C ALA A 607 -9.73 27.35 50.78
N ASP A 608 -8.45 27.63 51.06
CA ASP A 608 -8.01 27.96 52.42
C ASP A 608 -8.82 29.15 52.95
N GLY A 609 -9.56 28.93 54.03
CA GLY A 609 -10.72 29.74 54.39
C GLY A 609 -10.42 31.09 55.05
N SER A 610 -10.02 32.10 54.27
CA SER A 610 -10.03 33.50 54.70
C SER A 610 -10.29 34.49 53.55
N GLU A 611 -10.91 35.63 53.88
CA GLU A 611 -11.17 36.80 53.01
C GLU A 611 -12.09 36.58 51.79
N ALA A 612 -13.38 36.33 52.05
CA ALA A 612 -14.43 36.47 51.05
C ALA A 612 -14.70 37.95 50.70
N GLY A 613 -13.86 38.54 49.84
CA GLY A 613 -13.90 39.95 49.45
C GLY A 613 -14.21 40.19 47.96
N SER A 614 -15.49 40.38 47.63
CA SER A 614 -16.02 41.02 46.40
C SER A 614 -15.14 41.00 45.14
N ARG A 615 -15.06 39.85 44.47
CA ARG A 615 -14.75 39.77 43.03
C ARG A 615 -15.91 39.10 42.32
N GLU A 616 -16.31 39.65 41.17
CA GLU A 616 -17.31 39.01 40.30
C GLU A 616 -16.78 37.65 39.82
N THR A 617 -17.69 36.69 39.60
CA THR A 617 -17.36 35.29 39.34
C THR A 617 -16.76 35.05 37.94
N GLN A 618 -15.48 35.38 37.80
CA GLN A 618 -14.67 35.01 36.64
C GLN A 618 -14.51 33.49 36.57
N ARG A 619 -15.18 32.86 35.60
CA ARG A 619 -15.04 31.42 35.30
C ARG A 619 -13.58 31.05 35.03
N SER A 620 -13.16 29.92 35.58
CA SER A 620 -11.80 29.41 35.47
C SER A 620 -11.56 28.64 34.17
N ILE A 621 -10.29 28.36 33.88
CA ILE A 621 -9.88 27.43 32.81
C ILE A 621 -10.48 26.02 33.02
N LEU A 622 -10.69 25.58 34.28
CA LEU A 622 -11.29 24.29 34.58
C LEU A 622 -12.77 24.24 34.18
N ASP A 623 -13.54 25.26 34.56
CA ASP A 623 -14.98 25.33 34.25
C ASP A 623 -15.22 25.31 32.74
N TYR A 624 -14.46 26.14 32.00
CA TYR A 624 -14.55 26.22 30.55
C TYR A 624 -14.08 24.95 29.81
N LEU A 625 -13.19 24.13 30.40
CA LEU A 625 -12.85 22.81 29.86
C LEU A 625 -13.97 21.79 30.13
N ALA A 626 -14.54 21.79 31.34
CA ALA A 626 -15.64 20.90 31.71
C ALA A 626 -16.93 21.18 30.92
N GLU A 627 -17.22 22.44 30.63
CA GLU A 627 -18.32 22.88 29.75
C GLU A 627 -18.07 22.60 28.25
N ASN A 628 -16.89 22.07 27.87
CA ASN A 628 -16.42 21.95 26.47
C ASN A 628 -16.45 23.30 25.70
N HIS A 629 -16.24 24.42 26.42
CA HIS A 629 -16.27 25.76 25.84
C HIS A 629 -15.01 26.08 25.02
N PHE A 630 -13.87 25.44 25.31
CA PHE A 630 -12.67 25.50 24.47
C PHE A 630 -12.64 24.33 23.49
N GLU A 631 -12.46 24.61 22.20
CA GLU A 631 -12.39 23.60 21.14
C GLU A 631 -10.94 23.24 20.77
N MET A 632 -9.95 24.02 21.25
CA MET A 632 -8.53 23.70 21.16
C MET A 632 -7.75 24.44 22.26
N VAL A 633 -6.67 23.81 22.76
CA VAL A 633 -5.70 24.39 23.69
C VAL A 633 -4.30 24.43 23.05
N ILE A 634 -3.61 25.57 23.18
CA ILE A 634 -2.18 25.71 22.88
C ILE A 634 -1.47 25.94 24.22
N ASN A 635 -0.59 25.01 24.62
CA ASN A 635 0.12 25.04 25.91
C ASN A 635 1.64 24.95 25.73
N LEU A 636 2.32 26.10 25.71
CA LEU A 636 3.78 26.19 25.60
C LEU A 636 4.39 26.49 26.97
N SER A 637 4.48 25.48 27.82
CA SER A 637 5.06 25.59 29.17
C SER A 637 6.56 25.87 29.15
N MET A 638 7.06 26.58 30.18
CA MET A 638 8.50 26.82 30.33
C MET A 638 9.23 25.56 30.81
N ARG A 639 10.25 25.12 30.07
CA ARG A 639 11.35 24.33 30.63
C ARG A 639 12.34 25.31 31.27
N ASN A 640 12.40 25.39 32.60
CA ASN A 640 13.38 26.25 33.28
C ASN A 640 14.81 25.75 33.02
N SER A 641 15.72 26.69 32.76
CA SER A 641 17.11 26.40 32.39
C SER A 641 17.95 25.91 33.57
N GLY A 642 18.04 24.59 33.73
CA GLY A 642 19.00 23.91 34.61
C GLY A 642 18.46 23.50 35.98
N GLY A 643 18.91 22.32 36.44
CA GLY A 643 18.78 21.87 37.83
C GLY A 643 17.55 21.01 38.16
N ARG A 644 17.81 19.71 38.40
CA ARG A 644 16.93 18.69 39.03
C ARG A 644 15.70 18.25 38.21
N ARG A 645 15.20 17.04 38.50
CA ARG A 645 14.08 16.40 37.79
C ARG A 645 12.77 17.18 38.04
N LEU A 646 12.11 17.62 36.97
CA LEU A 646 10.83 18.35 37.00
C LEU A 646 9.62 17.51 37.48
N SER A 647 9.80 16.21 37.73
CA SER A 647 8.74 15.25 38.00
C SER A 647 7.97 15.46 39.31
N SER A 648 8.51 16.23 40.27
CA SER A 648 7.95 16.39 41.62
C SER A 648 6.98 17.56 41.81
N PHE A 649 6.88 18.52 40.88
CA PHE A 649 5.97 19.68 41.01
C PHE A 649 4.78 19.61 40.06
N VAL A 650 3.59 19.96 40.55
CA VAL A 650 2.34 20.02 39.75
C VAL A 650 2.16 21.44 39.22
N THR A 651 2.66 21.71 38.01
CA THR A 651 2.53 23.05 37.39
C THR A 651 1.10 23.32 36.92
N LYS A 652 0.69 24.60 36.89
CA LYS A 652 -0.62 24.99 36.32
C LYS A 652 -0.74 24.56 34.85
N GLY A 653 0.36 24.60 34.09
CA GLY A 653 0.44 24.06 32.72
C GLY A 653 0.20 22.55 32.61
N TYR A 654 0.77 21.73 33.50
CA TYR A 654 0.49 20.28 33.56
C TYR A 654 -1.01 20.01 33.72
N ARG A 655 -1.68 20.71 34.66
CA ARG A 655 -3.11 20.51 34.92
C ARG A 655 -3.94 20.83 33.68
N THR A 656 -3.71 21.97 33.02
CA THR A 656 -4.42 22.33 31.79
C THR A 656 -4.21 21.34 30.64
N ARG A 657 -2.98 20.83 30.44
CA ARG A 657 -2.74 19.78 29.42
C ARG A 657 -3.48 18.48 29.72
N ARG A 658 -3.43 18.03 30.98
CA ARG A 658 -4.07 16.80 31.44
C ARG A 658 -5.59 16.89 31.26
N LEU A 659 -6.20 17.97 31.76
CA LEU A 659 -7.63 18.25 31.62
C LEU A 659 -8.06 18.37 30.15
N ALA A 660 -7.25 18.99 29.27
CA ALA A 660 -7.57 19.05 27.84
C ALA A 660 -7.70 17.64 27.23
N VAL A 661 -6.75 16.74 27.49
CA VAL A 661 -6.83 15.36 27.00
C VAL A 661 -7.95 14.56 27.68
N ASP A 662 -8.20 14.77 28.97
CA ASP A 662 -9.26 14.08 29.72
C ASP A 662 -10.67 14.46 29.22
N TYR A 663 -10.89 15.74 28.87
CA TYR A 663 -12.12 16.20 28.19
C TYR A 663 -12.08 16.03 26.65
N SER A 664 -11.07 15.36 26.10
CA SER A 664 -10.92 15.13 24.65
C SER A 664 -10.86 16.41 23.79
N VAL A 665 -10.37 17.51 24.37
CA VAL A 665 -10.11 18.78 23.70
C VAL A 665 -8.74 18.73 22.98
N PRO A 666 -8.68 19.00 21.67
CA PRO A 666 -7.43 19.07 20.90
C PRO A 666 -6.36 19.96 21.55
N LEU A 667 -5.12 19.47 21.59
CA LEU A 667 -4.01 20.10 22.33
C LEU A 667 -2.73 20.17 21.47
N ILE A 668 -2.14 21.35 21.38
CA ILE A 668 -0.82 21.58 20.75
C ILE A 668 0.17 22.09 21.80
N ILE A 669 1.37 21.49 21.84
CA ILE A 669 2.40 21.72 22.88
C ILE A 669 3.77 22.14 22.34
N ASP A 670 3.96 22.23 21.03
CA ASP A 670 5.18 22.75 20.40
C ASP A 670 4.92 24.02 19.56
N ILE A 671 5.92 24.90 19.51
CA ILE A 671 5.86 26.21 18.85
C ILE A 671 5.92 26.14 17.32
N LYS A 672 6.67 25.19 16.75
CA LYS A 672 6.75 24.96 15.30
C LYS A 672 5.47 24.32 14.79
N CYS A 673 4.96 23.32 15.51
CA CYS A 673 3.66 22.71 15.21
C CYS A 673 2.51 23.72 15.32
N THR A 674 2.52 24.59 16.33
CA THR A 674 1.56 25.72 16.43
C THR A 674 1.64 26.64 15.21
N LYS A 675 2.85 27.00 14.75
CA LYS A 675 3.05 27.82 13.54
C LYS A 675 2.51 27.15 12.30
N LEU A 676 2.91 25.90 12.04
CA LEU A 676 2.50 25.15 10.85
C LEU A 676 0.98 24.90 10.81
N PHE A 677 0.35 24.68 11.97
CA PHE A 677 -1.10 24.48 12.05
C PHE A 677 -1.88 25.74 11.63
N VAL A 678 -1.48 26.90 12.13
CA VAL A 678 -2.14 28.17 11.81
C VAL A 678 -1.78 28.68 10.41
N GLU A 679 -0.55 28.44 9.95
CA GLU A 679 -0.16 28.63 8.54
C GLU A 679 -1.06 27.80 7.61
N ALA A 680 -1.34 26.55 7.98
CA ALA A 680 -2.17 25.66 7.18
C ALA A 680 -3.66 26.02 7.20
N LEU A 681 -4.24 26.34 8.36
CA LEU A 681 -5.61 26.85 8.44
C LEU A 681 -5.78 28.15 7.63
N GLY A 682 -4.75 29.01 7.60
CA GLY A 682 -4.76 30.24 6.81
C GLY A 682 -4.66 30.05 5.29
N GLN A 683 -4.10 28.93 4.82
CA GLN A 683 -3.93 28.64 3.38
C GLN A 683 -5.01 27.69 2.82
N ILE A 684 -5.42 26.68 3.59
CA ILE A 684 -6.27 25.57 3.14
C ILE A 684 -7.67 25.62 3.76
N GLY A 685 -7.83 26.29 4.92
CA GLY A 685 -9.07 26.30 5.69
C GLY A 685 -9.29 25.03 6.51
N ALA A 686 -10.50 24.88 7.05
CA ALA A 686 -10.83 23.84 8.03
C ALA A 686 -11.22 22.47 7.43
N ALA A 687 -11.20 22.33 6.10
CA ALA A 687 -11.57 21.10 5.40
C ALA A 687 -10.68 20.92 4.15
N PRO A 688 -9.51 20.25 4.27
CA PRO A 688 -8.64 20.02 3.13
C PRO A 688 -9.34 19.12 2.09
N PRO A 689 -9.33 19.48 0.80
CA PRO A 689 -10.00 18.70 -0.24
C PRO A 689 -9.29 17.36 -0.49
N LEU A 690 -10.08 16.31 -0.75
CA LEU A 690 -9.58 15.01 -1.17
C LEU A 690 -9.31 15.00 -2.68
N LYS A 691 -8.11 14.58 -3.07
CA LYS A 691 -7.58 14.60 -4.44
C LYS A 691 -7.07 13.21 -4.78
N MET A 692 -7.86 12.42 -5.53
CA MET A 692 -7.55 11.00 -5.79
C MET A 692 -6.15 10.76 -6.36
N HIS A 693 -5.63 11.67 -7.19
CA HIS A 693 -4.29 11.57 -7.80
C HIS A 693 -3.12 11.96 -6.87
N VAL A 694 -3.41 12.36 -5.62
CA VAL A 694 -2.44 12.71 -4.57
C VAL A 694 -2.64 11.82 -3.35
N ASP A 695 -3.89 11.68 -2.89
CA ASP A 695 -4.24 11.02 -1.62
C ASP A 695 -4.41 9.49 -1.74
N CYS A 696 -4.49 8.95 -2.96
CA CYS A 696 -4.75 7.53 -3.22
C CYS A 696 -3.65 6.91 -4.09
N MET A 697 -2.46 6.71 -3.53
CA MET A 697 -1.40 5.93 -4.20
C MET A 697 -1.62 4.41 -4.02
N THR A 698 -2.01 3.75 -5.11
CA THR A 698 -1.94 2.30 -5.27
C THR A 698 -0.54 1.88 -5.77
N SER A 699 -0.17 0.61 -5.57
CA SER A 699 1.04 0.01 -6.14
C SER A 699 0.91 -0.38 -7.62
N GLN A 700 -0.31 -0.30 -8.18
CA GLN A 700 -0.61 -0.59 -9.59
C GLN A 700 -0.74 0.71 -10.38
N LYS A 701 -0.12 0.79 -11.56
CA LYS A 701 -0.33 1.91 -12.50
C LYS A 701 -1.73 1.86 -13.14
N LEU A 702 -2.72 2.30 -12.37
CA LEU A 702 -4.07 2.56 -12.85
C LEU A 702 -4.08 3.77 -13.79
N ILE A 703 -4.71 3.63 -14.95
CA ILE A 703 -5.09 4.76 -15.82
C ILE A 703 -6.61 4.76 -16.04
N ARG A 704 -7.13 5.94 -16.40
CA ARG A 704 -8.54 6.13 -16.75
C ARG A 704 -8.68 6.42 -18.24
N LEU A 705 -9.45 5.58 -18.93
CA LEU A 705 -9.85 5.74 -20.33
C LEU A 705 -11.29 6.31 -20.39
N PRO A 706 -11.70 6.97 -21.48
CA PRO A 706 -13.10 7.28 -21.72
C PRO A 706 -13.93 5.99 -21.90
N GLY A 707 -15.25 6.11 -21.91
CA GLY A 707 -16.13 5.02 -22.30
C GLY A 707 -15.86 4.54 -23.74
N LEU A 708 -15.30 3.35 -23.88
CA LEU A 708 -14.88 2.80 -25.17
C LEU A 708 -16.06 2.21 -25.96
N ILE A 709 -15.96 2.28 -27.28
CA ILE A 709 -17.01 1.93 -28.23
C ILE A 709 -16.51 0.81 -29.15
N ASP A 710 -17.29 -0.26 -29.27
CA ASP A 710 -17.09 -1.28 -30.31
C ASP A 710 -18.14 -1.10 -31.41
N VAL A 711 -17.67 -0.85 -32.63
CA VAL A 711 -18.53 -0.56 -33.79
C VAL A 711 -18.98 -1.82 -34.56
N HIS A 712 -18.55 -3.03 -34.15
CA HIS A 712 -18.86 -4.27 -34.88
C HIS A 712 -19.10 -5.46 -33.94
N VAL A 713 -20.35 -5.62 -33.48
CA VAL A 713 -20.74 -6.69 -32.56
C VAL A 713 -21.95 -7.49 -33.08
N HIS A 714 -21.85 -8.82 -33.10
CA HIS A 714 -22.96 -9.72 -33.45
C HIS A 714 -23.60 -10.33 -32.20
N LEU A 715 -24.57 -9.62 -31.60
CA LEU A 715 -25.29 -10.08 -30.40
C LEU A 715 -26.30 -11.22 -30.67
N ARG A 716 -26.42 -11.68 -31.92
CA ARG A 716 -27.22 -12.84 -32.42
C ARG A 716 -28.72 -12.85 -32.04
N GLU A 717 -29.24 -11.85 -31.37
CA GLU A 717 -30.66 -11.70 -30.98
C GLU A 717 -31.38 -10.68 -31.89
N PRO A 718 -32.53 -11.01 -32.52
CA PRO A 718 -33.33 -12.23 -32.38
C PRO A 718 -32.76 -13.49 -33.07
N GLY A 719 -33.20 -14.65 -32.57
CA GLY A 719 -33.15 -15.94 -33.28
C GLY A 719 -31.91 -16.82 -33.04
N GLY A 720 -30.76 -16.25 -32.71
CA GLY A 720 -29.52 -16.96 -32.38
C GLY A 720 -29.12 -16.89 -30.90
N THR A 721 -30.09 -16.69 -30.00
CA THR A 721 -29.89 -16.34 -28.58
C THR A 721 -29.11 -17.36 -27.75
N HIS A 722 -28.90 -18.59 -28.25
CA HIS A 722 -28.04 -19.60 -27.63
C HIS A 722 -26.55 -19.33 -27.85
N LYS A 723 -26.17 -18.62 -28.91
CA LYS A 723 -24.78 -18.26 -29.24
C LYS A 723 -24.30 -17.07 -28.42
N GLU A 724 -25.18 -16.06 -28.28
CA GLU A 724 -25.08 -14.85 -27.45
C GLU A 724 -26.45 -14.17 -27.44
N ASP A 725 -26.74 -13.31 -26.47
CA ASP A 725 -27.93 -12.42 -26.46
C ASP A 725 -27.54 -10.99 -26.01
N PHE A 726 -28.47 -10.03 -26.04
CA PHE A 726 -28.17 -8.66 -25.61
C PHE A 726 -27.67 -8.58 -24.16
N ALA A 727 -28.16 -9.42 -23.25
CA ALA A 727 -27.84 -9.37 -21.81
C ALA A 727 -26.51 -10.04 -21.42
N SER A 728 -25.99 -10.93 -22.27
CA SER A 728 -24.73 -11.65 -22.13
C SER A 728 -23.60 -10.96 -22.91
N GLY A 729 -23.84 -10.63 -24.19
CA GLY A 729 -22.87 -9.91 -25.01
C GLY A 729 -22.55 -8.51 -24.47
N THR A 730 -23.54 -7.76 -23.94
CA THR A 730 -23.24 -6.46 -23.30
C THR A 730 -22.62 -6.59 -21.90
N ALA A 731 -22.75 -7.75 -21.22
CA ALA A 731 -21.98 -8.03 -20.01
C ALA A 731 -20.50 -8.32 -20.36
N ALA A 732 -20.26 -9.09 -21.43
CA ALA A 732 -18.95 -9.31 -22.01
C ALA A 732 -18.29 -8.01 -22.51
N ALA A 733 -19.08 -7.09 -23.07
CA ALA A 733 -18.63 -5.74 -23.44
C ALA A 733 -18.13 -4.96 -22.22
N LEU A 734 -18.93 -4.86 -21.15
CA LEU A 734 -18.53 -4.18 -19.91
C LEU A 734 -17.26 -4.78 -19.29
N ALA A 735 -17.16 -6.11 -19.22
CA ALA A 735 -15.96 -6.78 -18.70
C ALA A 735 -14.72 -6.55 -19.59
N GLY A 736 -14.91 -6.40 -20.91
CA GLY A 736 -13.87 -5.96 -21.86
C GLY A 736 -13.55 -4.47 -21.86
N GLY A 737 -14.22 -3.66 -21.02
CA GLY A 737 -14.03 -2.21 -20.96
C GLY A 737 -14.79 -1.42 -22.03
N ILE A 738 -15.78 -2.03 -22.69
CA ILE A 738 -16.62 -1.40 -23.72
C ILE A 738 -17.94 -0.92 -23.08
N THR A 739 -18.25 0.37 -23.24
CA THR A 739 -19.46 1.02 -22.70
C THR A 739 -20.53 1.30 -23.74
N MET A 740 -20.22 1.15 -25.03
CA MET A 740 -21.18 1.26 -26.13
C MET A 740 -20.90 0.23 -27.23
N VAL A 741 -21.93 -0.45 -27.74
CA VAL A 741 -21.79 -1.42 -28.86
C VAL A 741 -22.70 -1.08 -30.04
N CYS A 742 -22.20 -1.24 -31.27
CA CYS A 742 -23.04 -1.16 -32.48
C CYS A 742 -23.38 -2.58 -32.98
N ALA A 743 -24.65 -2.97 -32.82
CA ALA A 743 -25.13 -4.32 -33.09
C ALA A 743 -25.47 -4.52 -34.57
N MET A 744 -24.93 -5.60 -35.16
CA MET A 744 -25.05 -5.93 -36.59
C MET A 744 -26.36 -6.65 -36.97
N PRO A 745 -26.84 -6.51 -38.22
CA PRO A 745 -28.20 -6.90 -38.62
C PRO A 745 -28.38 -8.36 -39.04
N ASN A 746 -27.35 -9.22 -38.91
CA ASN A 746 -27.38 -10.63 -39.32
C ASN A 746 -27.97 -11.55 -38.24
N THR A 747 -29.18 -11.20 -37.80
CA THR A 747 -30.05 -11.91 -36.86
C THR A 747 -31.07 -12.79 -37.61
N SER A 748 -31.97 -13.47 -36.90
CA SER A 748 -33.09 -14.22 -37.50
C SER A 748 -34.42 -13.84 -36.83
N PRO A 749 -35.30 -13.04 -37.47
CA PRO A 749 -35.13 -12.41 -38.78
C PRO A 749 -33.98 -11.40 -38.81
N ALA A 750 -33.44 -11.14 -40.00
CA ALA A 750 -32.43 -10.10 -40.20
C ALA A 750 -33.04 -8.70 -40.05
N ILE A 751 -32.22 -7.71 -39.65
CA ILE A 751 -32.69 -6.33 -39.41
C ILE A 751 -32.71 -5.53 -40.72
N THR A 752 -33.67 -5.85 -41.60
CA THR A 752 -33.77 -5.34 -42.97
C THR A 752 -34.99 -4.46 -43.24
N ASP A 753 -35.86 -4.25 -42.24
CA ASP A 753 -37.11 -3.48 -42.36
C ASP A 753 -37.54 -2.87 -41.01
N ALA A 754 -38.66 -2.13 -41.00
CA ALA A 754 -39.17 -1.47 -39.80
C ALA A 754 -39.64 -2.44 -38.70
N THR A 755 -40.11 -3.63 -39.06
CA THR A 755 -40.68 -4.62 -38.14
C THR A 755 -39.56 -5.36 -37.40
N SER A 756 -38.55 -5.81 -38.15
CA SER A 756 -37.32 -6.42 -37.64
C SER A 756 -36.49 -5.43 -36.81
N PHE A 757 -36.39 -4.16 -37.24
CA PHE A 757 -35.74 -3.10 -36.46
C PHE A 757 -36.46 -2.82 -35.13
N ALA A 758 -37.80 -2.69 -35.14
CA ALA A 758 -38.57 -2.51 -33.90
C ALA A 758 -38.49 -3.72 -32.95
N LEU A 759 -38.42 -4.95 -33.50
CA LEU A 759 -38.20 -6.16 -32.71
C LEU A 759 -36.80 -6.16 -32.04
N ALA A 760 -35.74 -5.88 -32.80
CA ALA A 760 -34.38 -5.82 -32.27
C ALA A 760 -34.22 -4.70 -31.22
N GLN A 761 -34.81 -3.53 -31.47
CA GLN A 761 -34.81 -2.41 -30.52
C GLN A 761 -35.50 -2.76 -29.20
N LYS A 762 -36.64 -3.44 -29.24
CA LYS A 762 -37.35 -3.92 -28.04
C LYS A 762 -36.55 -4.98 -27.26
N LEU A 763 -35.82 -5.85 -27.94
CA LEU A 763 -34.97 -6.87 -27.29
C LEU A 763 -33.73 -6.22 -26.67
N ALA A 764 -33.13 -5.24 -27.34
CA ALA A 764 -32.05 -4.44 -26.79
C ALA A 764 -32.47 -3.66 -25.53
N GLU A 765 -33.64 -3.02 -25.55
CA GLU A 765 -34.23 -2.31 -24.39
C GLU A 765 -34.47 -3.22 -23.18
N ALA A 766 -34.73 -4.51 -23.40
CA ALA A 766 -34.94 -5.49 -22.33
C ALA A 766 -33.64 -6.18 -21.85
N GLY A 767 -32.64 -6.29 -22.73
CA GLY A 767 -31.43 -7.09 -22.48
C GLY A 767 -30.18 -6.27 -22.16
N ALA A 768 -29.94 -5.15 -22.82
CA ALA A 768 -28.65 -4.47 -22.84
C ALA A 768 -28.22 -3.93 -21.45
N ARG A 769 -26.92 -4.01 -21.16
CA ARG A 769 -26.28 -3.52 -19.92
C ARG A 769 -25.34 -2.34 -20.16
N CYS A 770 -24.66 -2.33 -21.30
CA CYS A 770 -23.98 -1.15 -21.84
C CYS A 770 -24.88 -0.46 -22.87
N ASP A 771 -24.52 0.76 -23.29
CA ASP A 771 -25.29 1.47 -24.32
C ASP A 771 -25.12 0.85 -25.70
N TYR A 772 -26.02 1.17 -26.62
CA TYR A 772 -26.03 0.54 -27.92
C TYR A 772 -26.61 1.43 -29.03
N ALA A 773 -26.26 1.06 -30.27
CA ALA A 773 -26.95 1.48 -31.49
C ALA A 773 -27.14 0.25 -32.40
N LEU A 774 -28.13 0.29 -33.30
CA LEU A 774 -28.45 -0.84 -34.20
C LEU A 774 -28.14 -0.48 -35.66
N PHE A 775 -27.53 -1.40 -36.41
CA PHE A 775 -27.40 -1.28 -37.86
C PHE A 775 -28.65 -1.77 -38.60
N LEU A 776 -28.91 -1.19 -39.77
CA LEU A 776 -29.82 -1.76 -40.78
C LEU A 776 -29.02 -2.56 -41.81
N GLY A 777 -29.55 -3.68 -42.25
CA GLY A 777 -28.99 -4.50 -43.32
C GLY A 777 -29.52 -4.10 -44.69
N ALA A 778 -28.62 -3.90 -45.65
CA ALA A 778 -28.97 -3.85 -47.07
C ALA A 778 -29.36 -5.25 -47.58
N SER A 779 -30.36 -5.31 -48.45
CA SER A 779 -30.77 -6.49 -49.20
C SER A 779 -31.15 -6.12 -50.65
N SER A 780 -31.46 -7.11 -51.47
CA SER A 780 -32.00 -6.93 -52.83
C SER A 780 -33.43 -6.38 -52.89
N GLU A 781 -34.12 -6.24 -51.75
CA GLU A 781 -35.56 -5.91 -51.69
C GLU A 781 -35.86 -4.59 -50.98
N ASN A 782 -34.86 -3.91 -50.38
CA ASN A 782 -35.08 -2.80 -49.45
C ASN A 782 -34.40 -1.45 -49.81
N THR A 783 -33.82 -1.29 -51.00
CA THR A 783 -33.16 -0.03 -51.45
C THR A 783 -34.04 1.21 -51.18
N GLY A 784 -35.29 1.19 -51.63
CA GLY A 784 -36.24 2.30 -51.48
C GLY A 784 -37.02 2.38 -50.16
N THR A 785 -36.86 1.44 -49.23
CA THR A 785 -37.71 1.37 -48.01
C THR A 785 -36.99 1.75 -46.71
N LEU A 786 -35.65 1.78 -46.70
CA LEU A 786 -34.87 2.02 -45.49
C LEU A 786 -34.72 3.51 -45.08
N ALA A 787 -34.84 4.45 -46.02
CA ALA A 787 -34.56 5.87 -45.76
C ALA A 787 -35.33 6.50 -44.56
N PRO A 788 -36.61 6.16 -44.29
CA PRO A 788 -37.33 6.67 -43.11
C PRO A 788 -36.78 6.19 -41.76
N LEU A 789 -36.10 5.03 -41.73
CA LEU A 789 -35.52 4.44 -40.52
C LEU A 789 -34.08 4.93 -40.26
N ALA A 790 -33.41 5.48 -41.27
CA ALA A 790 -31.97 5.72 -41.27
C ALA A 790 -31.49 6.59 -40.11
N GLY A 791 -32.27 7.59 -39.68
CA GLY A 791 -31.94 8.44 -38.54
C GLY A 791 -31.84 7.69 -37.20
N ALA A 792 -32.58 6.59 -37.04
CA ALA A 792 -32.56 5.75 -35.84
C ALA A 792 -31.46 4.68 -35.86
N ALA A 793 -30.76 4.48 -36.98
CA ALA A 793 -29.71 3.47 -37.11
C ALA A 793 -28.29 4.02 -36.86
N ALA A 794 -27.35 3.14 -36.56
CA ALA A 794 -25.91 3.43 -36.58
C ALA A 794 -25.37 3.66 -38.00
N GLY A 795 -25.98 3.01 -38.99
CA GLY A 795 -25.61 3.06 -40.41
C GLY A 795 -26.30 1.98 -41.23
N LEU A 796 -25.92 1.87 -42.50
CA LEU A 796 -26.32 0.79 -43.41
C LEU A 796 -25.18 -0.21 -43.58
N LYS A 797 -25.39 -1.47 -43.18
CA LYS A 797 -24.42 -2.57 -43.35
C LYS A 797 -24.72 -3.34 -44.64
N MET A 798 -23.70 -3.45 -45.49
CA MET A 798 -23.71 -4.16 -46.77
C MET A 798 -22.75 -5.36 -46.71
N TYR A 799 -23.15 -6.50 -47.27
CA TYR A 799 -22.31 -7.70 -47.34
C TYR A 799 -21.96 -8.01 -48.80
N LEU A 800 -20.70 -7.79 -49.19
CA LEU A 800 -20.24 -7.90 -50.59
C LEU A 800 -19.51 -9.21 -50.88
N ASN A 801 -19.36 -10.08 -49.88
CA ASN A 801 -18.64 -11.36 -49.93
C ASN A 801 -19.37 -12.42 -49.07
N ASP A 802 -18.88 -13.67 -49.11
CA ASP A 802 -19.41 -14.78 -48.31
C ASP A 802 -19.23 -14.60 -46.80
N THR A 803 -20.35 -14.67 -46.08
CA THR A 803 -20.43 -14.56 -44.61
C THR A 803 -21.40 -15.59 -44.05
N PHE A 804 -21.56 -15.66 -42.74
CA PHE A 804 -22.63 -16.44 -42.09
C PHE A 804 -24.04 -15.82 -42.25
N SER A 805 -24.24 -14.84 -43.15
CA SER A 805 -25.51 -14.13 -43.34
C SER A 805 -26.15 -14.41 -44.69
N SER A 806 -27.49 -14.39 -44.74
CA SER A 806 -28.28 -14.43 -45.97
C SER A 806 -28.42 -13.05 -46.65
N LEU A 807 -27.51 -12.11 -46.38
CA LEU A 807 -27.57 -10.70 -46.80
C LEU A 807 -26.51 -10.33 -47.85
N ARG A 808 -25.84 -11.33 -48.45
CA ARG A 808 -24.86 -11.15 -49.53
C ARG A 808 -25.54 -10.52 -50.75
N MET A 809 -24.93 -9.47 -51.32
CA MET A 809 -25.40 -8.80 -52.54
C MET A 809 -24.38 -8.97 -53.67
N ASP A 810 -24.70 -9.77 -54.68
CA ASP A 810 -23.80 -10.12 -55.78
C ASP A 810 -23.78 -9.13 -56.96
N ASP A 811 -24.78 -8.24 -57.05
CA ASP A 811 -24.87 -7.25 -58.13
C ASP A 811 -24.39 -5.87 -57.66
N VAL A 812 -23.37 -5.33 -58.34
CA VAL A 812 -22.83 -3.98 -58.12
C VAL A 812 -23.89 -2.91 -58.37
N SER A 813 -24.89 -3.17 -59.22
CA SER A 813 -26.03 -2.29 -59.48
C SER A 813 -26.84 -2.04 -58.20
N LEU A 814 -27.08 -3.08 -57.40
CA LEU A 814 -27.74 -2.94 -56.09
C LEU A 814 -26.88 -2.13 -55.10
N TRP A 815 -25.55 -2.25 -55.20
CA TRP A 815 -24.65 -1.44 -54.37
C TRP A 815 -24.76 0.05 -54.73
N MET A 816 -24.82 0.35 -56.03
CA MET A 816 -25.02 1.71 -56.55
C MET A 816 -26.36 2.29 -56.08
N GLU A 817 -27.47 1.55 -56.19
CA GLU A 817 -28.77 1.98 -55.67
C GLU A 817 -28.77 2.27 -54.18
N HIS A 818 -28.16 1.41 -53.36
CA HIS A 818 -28.04 1.62 -51.90
C HIS A 818 -27.21 2.86 -51.56
N LEU A 819 -26.08 3.08 -52.24
CA LEU A 819 -25.25 4.27 -52.02
C LEU A 819 -25.94 5.57 -52.50
N GLU A 820 -26.77 5.50 -53.54
CA GLU A 820 -27.54 6.63 -54.06
C GLU A 820 -28.72 7.03 -53.13
N GLN A 821 -29.45 6.04 -52.61
CA GLN A 821 -30.69 6.26 -51.85
C GLN A 821 -30.47 6.43 -50.33
N TRP A 822 -29.39 5.89 -49.75
CA TRP A 822 -29.08 6.08 -48.32
C TRP A 822 -28.67 7.53 -48.01
N PRO A 823 -29.15 8.17 -46.91
CA PRO A 823 -28.91 9.59 -46.65
C PRO A 823 -27.42 9.98 -46.60
N GLN A 824 -27.09 11.12 -47.22
CA GLN A 824 -25.68 11.45 -47.52
C GLN A 824 -24.78 11.63 -46.28
N HIS A 825 -25.34 12.05 -45.15
CA HIS A 825 -24.61 12.31 -43.90
C HIS A 825 -24.50 11.08 -42.98
N LEU A 826 -25.04 9.92 -43.36
CA LEU A 826 -24.98 8.68 -42.57
C LEU A 826 -23.99 7.68 -43.18
N PRO A 827 -23.29 6.88 -42.35
CA PRO A 827 -22.28 5.96 -42.83
C PRO A 827 -22.88 4.76 -43.58
N VAL A 828 -22.17 4.32 -44.61
CA VAL A 828 -22.34 3.05 -45.30
C VAL A 828 -21.17 2.14 -44.91
N VAL A 829 -21.46 0.92 -44.51
CA VAL A 829 -20.53 0.01 -43.83
C VAL A 829 -20.45 -1.30 -44.62
N ALA A 830 -19.33 -1.56 -45.29
CA ALA A 830 -19.18 -2.67 -46.21
C ALA A 830 -18.28 -3.79 -45.64
N HIS A 831 -18.82 -5.01 -45.56
CA HIS A 831 -17.98 -6.22 -45.56
C HIS A 831 -17.45 -6.40 -46.98
N ALA A 832 -16.16 -6.16 -47.19
CA ALA A 832 -15.51 -6.28 -48.49
C ALA A 832 -14.14 -6.95 -48.34
N GLU A 833 -13.84 -7.93 -49.19
CA GLU A 833 -12.57 -8.67 -49.23
C GLU A 833 -11.94 -8.60 -50.63
N ARG A 834 -10.64 -8.31 -50.67
CA ARG A 834 -9.80 -8.23 -51.89
C ARG A 834 -10.39 -7.35 -53.00
N GLN A 835 -10.94 -7.97 -54.06
CA GLN A 835 -11.42 -7.28 -55.27
C GLN A 835 -12.66 -6.42 -55.00
N THR A 836 -13.52 -6.81 -54.06
CA THR A 836 -14.72 -6.03 -53.73
C THR A 836 -14.39 -4.76 -52.97
N VAL A 837 -13.25 -4.70 -52.25
CA VAL A 837 -12.72 -3.46 -51.66
C VAL A 837 -12.42 -2.44 -52.76
N ALA A 838 -11.70 -2.85 -53.81
CA ALA A 838 -11.43 -1.98 -54.96
C ALA A 838 -12.73 -1.54 -55.68
N ALA A 839 -13.70 -2.45 -55.82
CA ALA A 839 -14.99 -2.15 -56.46
C ALA A 839 -15.84 -1.17 -55.63
N VAL A 840 -16.02 -1.39 -54.33
CA VAL A 840 -16.83 -0.49 -53.48
C VAL A 840 -16.18 0.88 -53.32
N LEU A 841 -14.84 0.97 -53.29
CA LEU A 841 -14.13 2.25 -53.31
C LEU A 841 -14.34 3.02 -54.62
N MET A 842 -14.44 2.33 -55.76
CA MET A 842 -14.76 2.94 -57.05
C MET A 842 -16.22 3.45 -57.08
N VAL A 843 -17.18 2.68 -56.55
CA VAL A 843 -18.60 3.10 -56.46
C VAL A 843 -18.78 4.25 -55.46
N ALA A 844 -18.12 4.19 -54.30
CA ALA A 844 -18.10 5.28 -53.32
C ALA A 844 -17.53 6.58 -53.92
N GLN A 845 -16.46 6.48 -54.72
CA GLN A 845 -15.91 7.63 -55.45
C GLN A 845 -16.85 8.12 -56.56
N LEU A 846 -17.54 7.24 -57.29
CA LEU A 846 -18.51 7.62 -58.33
C LEU A 846 -19.64 8.50 -57.76
N TYR A 847 -20.18 8.12 -56.61
CA TYR A 847 -21.27 8.84 -55.92
C TYR A 847 -20.81 9.87 -54.87
N GLN A 848 -19.49 10.07 -54.69
CA GLN A 848 -18.90 10.92 -53.65
C GLN A 848 -19.42 10.62 -52.22
N ARG A 849 -19.57 9.33 -51.88
CA ARG A 849 -20.13 8.87 -50.60
C ARG A 849 -19.04 8.40 -49.64
N PRO A 850 -19.07 8.75 -48.35
CA PRO A 850 -18.23 8.09 -47.35
C PRO A 850 -18.59 6.61 -47.19
N VAL A 851 -17.56 5.75 -47.14
CA VAL A 851 -17.71 4.31 -46.87
C VAL A 851 -16.75 3.85 -45.77
N HIS A 852 -17.22 2.93 -44.91
CA HIS A 852 -16.42 2.26 -43.90
C HIS A 852 -16.18 0.79 -44.30
N ILE A 853 -14.91 0.39 -44.43
CA ILE A 853 -14.54 -1.00 -44.77
C ILE A 853 -14.33 -1.79 -43.47
N CYS A 854 -15.06 -2.89 -43.33
CA CYS A 854 -15.03 -3.72 -42.14
C CYS A 854 -13.75 -4.58 -42.05
N HIS A 855 -13.34 -4.92 -40.82
CA HIS A 855 -12.34 -5.94 -40.45
C HIS A 855 -11.25 -6.20 -41.52
N VAL A 856 -10.44 -5.18 -41.82
CA VAL A 856 -9.40 -5.27 -42.88
C VAL A 856 -8.36 -6.32 -42.49
N ALA A 857 -8.08 -7.28 -43.38
CA ALA A 857 -7.37 -8.52 -43.04
C ALA A 857 -6.09 -8.77 -43.84
N ARG A 858 -5.91 -8.08 -44.98
CA ARG A 858 -4.81 -8.33 -45.93
C ARG A 858 -3.95 -7.12 -46.24
N ARG A 859 -2.68 -7.39 -46.56
CA ARG A 859 -1.71 -6.40 -47.03
C ARG A 859 -2.20 -5.65 -48.28
N GLU A 860 -2.89 -6.32 -49.20
CA GLU A 860 -3.44 -5.69 -50.40
C GLU A 860 -4.60 -4.72 -50.10
N GLU A 861 -5.44 -5.06 -49.12
CA GLU A 861 -6.62 -4.28 -48.73
C GLU A 861 -6.22 -2.98 -48.02
N ILE A 862 -5.33 -3.05 -47.03
CA ILE A 862 -4.87 -1.86 -46.30
C ILE A 862 -4.07 -0.90 -47.20
N LEU A 863 -3.30 -1.42 -48.17
CA LEU A 863 -2.58 -0.60 -49.15
C LEU A 863 -3.53 0.05 -50.17
N LEU A 864 -4.60 -0.64 -50.59
CA LEU A 864 -5.67 -0.05 -51.41
C LEU A 864 -6.37 1.09 -50.68
N ILE A 865 -6.72 0.90 -49.40
CA ILE A 865 -7.36 1.91 -48.56
C ILE A 865 -6.42 3.10 -48.34
N LYS A 866 -5.13 2.86 -48.09
CA LYS A 866 -4.10 3.92 -47.96
C LYS A 866 -4.00 4.77 -49.23
N ALA A 867 -3.94 4.13 -50.40
CA ALA A 867 -3.92 4.79 -51.69
C ALA A 867 -5.23 5.54 -52.03
N ALA A 868 -6.38 5.06 -51.52
CA ALA A 868 -7.67 5.74 -51.65
C ALA A 868 -7.73 7.01 -50.78
N LYS A 869 -7.34 6.93 -49.50
CA LYS A 869 -7.22 8.10 -48.60
C LYS A 869 -6.27 9.17 -49.17
N GLN A 870 -5.11 8.75 -49.68
CA GLN A 870 -4.13 9.66 -50.31
C GLN A 870 -4.65 10.35 -51.57
N LYS A 871 -5.66 9.79 -52.24
CA LYS A 871 -6.37 10.40 -53.39
C LYS A 871 -7.57 11.25 -52.99
N GLY A 872 -7.85 11.40 -51.69
CA GLY A 872 -9.00 12.13 -51.18
C GLY A 872 -10.34 11.38 -51.29
N ILE A 873 -10.32 10.08 -51.58
CA ILE A 873 -11.53 9.25 -51.54
C ILE A 873 -11.99 9.14 -50.08
N PRO A 874 -13.26 9.41 -49.75
CA PRO A 874 -13.75 9.37 -48.37
C PRO A 874 -13.96 7.92 -47.88
N VAL A 875 -12.87 7.22 -47.60
CA VAL A 875 -12.87 5.89 -46.98
C VAL A 875 -12.42 5.97 -45.52
N THR A 876 -13.06 5.19 -44.67
CA THR A 876 -12.54 4.80 -43.35
C THR A 876 -12.55 3.27 -43.22
N CYS A 877 -11.87 2.72 -42.22
CA CYS A 877 -11.80 1.28 -41.98
C CYS A 877 -11.50 0.92 -40.52
N GLU A 878 -11.85 -0.30 -40.16
CA GLU A 878 -11.53 -0.94 -38.88
C GLU A 878 -10.60 -2.15 -39.08
N VAL A 879 -9.92 -2.56 -38.01
CA VAL A 879 -9.23 -3.86 -37.93
C VAL A 879 -9.70 -4.62 -36.69
N ALA A 880 -9.85 -5.94 -36.84
CA ALA A 880 -10.17 -6.81 -35.71
C ALA A 880 -8.90 -7.25 -34.97
N PRO A 881 -8.88 -7.33 -33.62
CA PRO A 881 -7.72 -7.80 -32.86
C PRO A 881 -7.22 -9.18 -33.30
N HIS A 882 -8.13 -10.06 -33.72
CA HIS A 882 -7.76 -11.39 -34.23
C HIS A 882 -7.01 -11.36 -35.59
N HIS A 883 -6.95 -10.23 -36.28
CA HIS A 883 -6.06 -10.00 -37.45
C HIS A 883 -4.75 -9.27 -37.09
N LEU A 884 -4.63 -8.73 -35.87
CA LEU A 884 -3.40 -8.11 -35.36
C LEU A 884 -2.55 -9.07 -34.51
N PHE A 885 -3.17 -10.04 -33.85
CA PHE A 885 -2.54 -10.93 -32.87
C PHE A 885 -2.53 -12.41 -33.24
N LEU A 886 -3.25 -12.84 -34.29
CA LEU A 886 -3.25 -14.23 -34.80
C LEU A 886 -2.93 -14.26 -36.29
N SER A 887 -2.39 -15.39 -36.75
CA SER A 887 -2.01 -15.58 -38.15
C SER A 887 -2.28 -17.01 -38.63
N GLN A 888 -1.88 -17.33 -39.86
CA GLN A 888 -1.88 -18.71 -40.36
C GLN A 888 -0.95 -19.65 -39.57
N ASP A 889 0.02 -19.11 -38.83
CA ASP A 889 0.88 -19.89 -37.93
C ASP A 889 0.07 -20.53 -36.77
N ASP A 890 -1.06 -19.91 -36.37
CA ASP A 890 -1.92 -20.36 -35.26
C ASP A 890 -2.87 -21.51 -35.62
N LEU A 891 -3.05 -21.83 -36.91
CA LEU A 891 -4.08 -22.77 -37.37
C LEU A 891 -3.94 -24.16 -36.72
N GLY A 892 -2.70 -24.61 -36.48
CA GLY A 892 -2.41 -25.87 -35.81
C GLY A 892 -2.74 -25.89 -34.31
N ARG A 893 -2.71 -24.73 -33.63
CA ARG A 893 -3.11 -24.57 -32.21
C ARG A 893 -4.63 -24.52 -32.07
N LEU A 894 -5.29 -23.80 -32.98
CA LEU A 894 -6.75 -23.65 -32.97
C LEU A 894 -7.44 -24.96 -33.39
N GLY A 895 -6.95 -25.62 -34.44
CA GLY A 895 -7.63 -26.73 -35.11
C GLY A 895 -8.70 -26.23 -36.09
N GLU A 896 -8.98 -27.03 -37.14
CA GLU A 896 -9.71 -26.60 -38.34
C GLU A 896 -11.06 -25.91 -38.05
N GLY A 897 -11.85 -26.45 -37.12
CA GLY A 897 -13.16 -25.88 -36.79
C GLY A 897 -13.12 -24.58 -36.01
N ARG A 898 -12.23 -24.46 -34.99
CA ARG A 898 -12.04 -23.20 -34.27
C ARG A 898 -11.43 -22.13 -35.17
N ALA A 899 -10.51 -22.51 -36.06
CA ALA A 899 -9.86 -21.62 -37.04
C ALA A 899 -10.79 -20.98 -38.09
N SER A 900 -12.02 -21.48 -38.25
CA SER A 900 -13.00 -20.91 -39.20
C SER A 900 -13.40 -19.48 -38.81
N VAL A 901 -13.11 -18.50 -39.68
CA VAL A 901 -13.41 -17.06 -39.53
C VAL A 901 -13.51 -16.40 -40.92
N ARG A 902 -14.22 -15.26 -41.03
CA ARG A 902 -14.38 -14.47 -42.27
C ARG A 902 -14.26 -12.97 -41.94
N PRO A 903 -13.24 -12.26 -42.43
CA PRO A 903 -12.18 -12.72 -43.34
C PRO A 903 -11.29 -13.82 -42.74
N ALA A 904 -10.72 -14.69 -43.57
CA ALA A 904 -9.83 -15.76 -43.10
C ALA A 904 -8.49 -15.20 -42.59
N LEU A 905 -7.87 -15.83 -41.58
CA LEU A 905 -6.65 -15.33 -40.93
C LEU A 905 -5.49 -15.00 -41.90
N GLY A 906 -4.81 -13.89 -41.62
CA GLY A 906 -3.70 -13.34 -42.37
C GLY A 906 -2.46 -14.23 -42.40
N THR A 907 -1.67 -14.14 -43.46
CA THR A 907 -0.26 -14.56 -43.37
C THR A 907 0.48 -13.65 -42.39
N ARG A 908 1.63 -14.06 -41.87
CA ARG A 908 2.44 -13.19 -40.98
C ARG A 908 2.77 -11.83 -41.62
N ARG A 909 2.96 -11.80 -42.96
CA ARG A 909 3.14 -10.58 -43.77
C ARG A 909 1.89 -9.70 -43.93
N ASP A 910 0.70 -10.27 -43.78
CA ASP A 910 -0.55 -9.50 -43.71
C ASP A 910 -0.64 -8.80 -42.34
N VAL A 911 -0.38 -9.55 -41.26
CA VAL A 911 -0.36 -9.02 -39.88
C VAL A 911 0.68 -7.90 -39.75
N GLU A 912 1.91 -8.14 -40.21
CA GLU A 912 2.97 -7.12 -40.27
C GLU A 912 2.53 -5.88 -41.05
N ALA A 913 1.86 -6.04 -42.20
CA ALA A 913 1.39 -4.92 -43.00
C ALA A 913 0.28 -4.08 -42.32
N LEU A 914 -0.57 -4.70 -41.49
CA LEU A 914 -1.57 -3.98 -40.69
C LEU A 914 -0.89 -3.13 -39.61
N TRP A 915 0.12 -3.68 -38.92
CA TRP A 915 0.94 -2.95 -37.95
C TRP A 915 1.77 -1.83 -38.60
N GLU A 916 2.38 -2.05 -39.77
CA GLU A 916 3.10 -1.04 -40.57
C GLU A 916 2.20 0.14 -41.01
N ASN A 917 0.87 -0.04 -41.03
CA ASN A 917 -0.09 0.94 -41.53
C ASN A 917 -1.18 1.30 -40.51
N MET A 918 -0.82 1.29 -39.21
CA MET A 918 -1.71 1.73 -38.11
C MET A 918 -2.17 3.19 -38.28
N ASP A 919 -1.38 4.02 -38.98
CA ASP A 919 -1.74 5.39 -39.41
C ASP A 919 -2.98 5.45 -40.34
N THR A 920 -3.31 4.33 -40.98
CA THR A 920 -4.36 4.20 -41.99
C THR A 920 -5.63 3.59 -41.39
N ILE A 921 -5.54 2.92 -40.24
CA ILE A 921 -6.65 2.25 -39.55
C ILE A 921 -7.35 3.26 -38.65
N ASP A 922 -8.67 3.47 -38.84
CA ASP A 922 -9.45 4.47 -38.09
C ASP A 922 -10.08 3.93 -36.82
N CYS A 923 -10.50 2.66 -36.82
CA CYS A 923 -11.18 2.01 -35.70
C CYS A 923 -10.52 0.68 -35.31
N PHE A 924 -10.64 0.31 -34.03
CA PHE A 924 -10.63 -1.10 -33.63
C PHE A 924 -12.09 -1.53 -33.41
N ALA A 925 -12.41 -2.76 -33.78
CA ALA A 925 -13.72 -3.36 -33.53
C ALA A 925 -13.52 -4.87 -33.33
N THR A 926 -14.28 -5.54 -32.47
CA THR A 926 -13.98 -6.95 -32.19
C THR A 926 -14.26 -7.89 -33.36
N ASP A 927 -15.23 -7.54 -34.20
CA ASP A 927 -15.98 -8.52 -35.00
C ASP A 927 -16.39 -9.71 -34.12
N HIS A 928 -17.01 -9.40 -32.97
CA HIS A 928 -17.47 -10.40 -32.02
C HIS A 928 -18.63 -11.17 -32.68
N ALA A 929 -18.28 -12.30 -33.28
CA ALA A 929 -19.12 -13.25 -33.99
C ALA A 929 -19.18 -14.57 -33.19
N PRO A 930 -19.92 -14.61 -32.07
CA PRO A 930 -19.93 -15.73 -31.15
C PRO A 930 -20.67 -16.94 -31.73
N HIS A 931 -20.12 -18.11 -31.39
CA HIS A 931 -20.61 -19.45 -31.73
C HIS A 931 -20.23 -20.40 -30.59
N THR A 932 -21.10 -21.35 -30.25
CA THR A 932 -20.81 -22.32 -29.18
C THR A 932 -19.64 -23.22 -29.59
N LEU A 933 -18.91 -23.75 -28.60
CA LEU A 933 -17.82 -24.68 -28.86
C LEU A 933 -18.29 -25.93 -29.65
N GLU A 934 -19.52 -26.38 -29.39
CA GLU A 934 -20.19 -27.48 -30.11
C GLU A 934 -20.38 -27.17 -31.61
N GLU A 935 -20.89 -25.98 -31.96
CA GLU A 935 -20.99 -25.56 -33.36
C GLU A 935 -19.62 -25.52 -34.04
N LYS A 936 -18.59 -25.07 -33.32
CA LYS A 936 -17.20 -24.96 -33.81
C LYS A 936 -16.46 -26.31 -33.84
N GLN A 937 -17.09 -27.39 -33.37
CA GLN A 937 -16.63 -28.79 -33.47
C GLN A 937 -17.52 -29.65 -34.38
N GLY A 938 -18.58 -29.06 -34.97
CA GLY A 938 -19.48 -29.73 -35.91
C GLY A 938 -18.85 -29.98 -37.29
N GLN A 939 -19.60 -30.68 -38.14
CA GLN A 939 -19.15 -31.05 -39.50
C GLN A 939 -18.94 -29.83 -40.43
N GLU A 940 -19.72 -28.76 -40.24
CA GLU A 940 -19.59 -27.49 -40.96
C GLU A 940 -19.39 -26.34 -39.95
N PRO A 941 -18.14 -26.10 -39.50
CA PRO A 941 -17.86 -25.19 -38.39
C PRO A 941 -17.99 -23.71 -38.82
N PRO A 942 -18.91 -22.94 -38.21
CA PRO A 942 -19.25 -21.60 -38.69
C PRO A 942 -18.11 -20.58 -38.45
N PRO A 943 -18.01 -19.54 -39.30
CA PRO A 943 -16.97 -18.53 -39.17
C PRO A 943 -17.31 -17.49 -38.09
N GLY A 944 -16.36 -17.24 -37.18
CA GLY A 944 -16.46 -16.17 -36.18
C GLY A 944 -15.68 -16.45 -34.89
N TYR A 945 -15.38 -15.36 -34.15
CA TYR A 945 -14.72 -15.39 -32.85
C TYR A 945 -15.43 -14.53 -31.80
N PRO A 946 -15.48 -14.95 -30.52
CA PRO A 946 -15.85 -14.06 -29.43
C PRO A 946 -14.66 -13.14 -29.04
N GLY A 947 -14.78 -11.82 -29.28
CA GLY A 947 -13.69 -10.86 -29.02
C GLY A 947 -13.81 -9.95 -27.77
N LEU A 948 -15.03 -9.61 -27.33
CA LEU A 948 -15.31 -8.52 -26.37
C LEU A 948 -14.44 -8.50 -25.11
N GLU A 949 -14.44 -9.58 -24.32
CA GLU A 949 -13.68 -9.66 -23.05
C GLU A 949 -12.14 -9.67 -23.25
N THR A 950 -11.64 -9.76 -24.50
CA THR A 950 -10.21 -9.91 -24.83
C THR A 950 -9.58 -8.77 -25.62
N MET A 951 -10.36 -7.90 -26.28
CA MET A 951 -9.81 -6.83 -27.13
C MET A 951 -8.91 -5.86 -26.36
N LEU A 952 -9.41 -5.29 -25.26
CA LEU A 952 -8.65 -4.28 -24.53
C LEU A 952 -7.39 -4.86 -23.85
N PRO A 953 -7.40 -6.03 -23.20
CA PRO A 953 -6.17 -6.69 -22.72
C PRO A 953 -5.10 -6.91 -23.80
N LEU A 954 -5.48 -7.32 -25.02
CA LEU A 954 -4.55 -7.49 -26.14
C LEU A 954 -3.95 -6.13 -26.58
N LEU A 955 -4.78 -5.10 -26.72
CA LEU A 955 -4.31 -3.75 -27.09
C LEU A 955 -3.44 -3.11 -26.00
N LEU A 956 -3.76 -3.29 -24.71
CA LEU A 956 -2.93 -2.86 -23.59
C LEU A 956 -1.59 -3.61 -23.53
N THR A 957 -1.57 -4.88 -23.93
CA THR A 957 -0.31 -5.64 -24.08
C THR A 957 0.57 -4.99 -25.15
N ALA A 958 0.01 -4.63 -26.31
CA ALA A 958 0.74 -3.90 -27.35
C ALA A 958 1.18 -2.48 -26.92
N VAL A 959 0.46 -1.82 -26.00
CA VAL A 959 0.94 -0.58 -25.36
C VAL A 959 2.14 -0.85 -24.45
N SER A 960 2.11 -1.91 -23.65
CA SER A 960 3.27 -2.29 -22.81
C SER A 960 4.47 -2.81 -23.62
N GLU A 961 4.26 -3.30 -24.84
CA GLU A 961 5.30 -3.63 -25.82
C GLU A 961 5.84 -2.39 -26.57
N GLY A 962 5.26 -1.21 -26.36
CA GLY A 962 5.64 0.02 -27.07
C GLY A 962 5.20 0.07 -28.55
N ARG A 963 4.25 -0.78 -28.94
CA ARG A 963 3.72 -0.89 -30.32
C ARG A 963 2.47 -0.03 -30.57
N LEU A 964 1.83 0.43 -29.50
CA LEU A 964 0.74 1.41 -29.48
C LEU A 964 1.00 2.42 -28.35
N SER A 965 0.41 3.60 -28.46
CA SER A 965 0.21 4.52 -27.33
C SER A 965 -1.16 4.31 -26.68
N VAL A 966 -1.40 4.91 -25.51
CA VAL A 966 -2.75 4.95 -24.90
C VAL A 966 -3.68 5.81 -25.76
N GLU A 967 -3.12 6.87 -26.34
CA GLU A 967 -3.75 7.79 -27.27
C GLU A 967 -4.23 7.06 -28.54
N ASP A 968 -3.48 6.07 -29.06
CA ASP A 968 -3.90 5.24 -30.19
C ASP A 968 -5.16 4.41 -29.90
N ILE A 969 -5.31 3.94 -28.66
CA ILE A 969 -6.50 3.22 -28.19
C ILE A 969 -7.68 4.21 -28.09
N VAL A 970 -7.48 5.36 -27.44
CA VAL A 970 -8.52 6.41 -27.31
C VAL A 970 -8.99 6.92 -28.68
N GLN A 971 -8.06 7.12 -29.62
CA GLN A 971 -8.40 7.56 -30.96
C GLN A 971 -9.29 6.54 -31.69
N ARG A 972 -8.95 5.24 -31.61
CA ARG A 972 -9.58 4.17 -32.41
C ARG A 972 -10.75 3.44 -31.74
N LEU A 973 -10.92 3.60 -30.43
CA LEU A 973 -12.07 3.08 -29.67
C LEU A 973 -12.97 4.17 -29.06
N TYR A 974 -12.70 5.46 -29.27
CA TYR A 974 -13.59 6.54 -28.80
C TYR A 974 -13.74 7.68 -29.81
N GLU A 975 -12.66 8.35 -30.21
CA GLU A 975 -12.77 9.57 -31.02
C GLU A 975 -13.25 9.31 -32.45
N ASN A 976 -12.59 8.40 -33.17
CA ASN A 976 -12.96 8.03 -34.53
C ASN A 976 -14.32 7.33 -34.60
N PRO A 977 -14.66 6.32 -33.77
CA PRO A 977 -16.01 5.76 -33.70
C PRO A 977 -17.11 6.82 -33.58
N ARG A 978 -16.98 7.76 -32.63
CA ARG A 978 -17.97 8.83 -32.44
C ARG A 978 -18.09 9.75 -33.66
N LYS A 979 -16.96 10.09 -34.29
CA LYS A 979 -16.90 10.96 -35.46
C LYS A 979 -17.43 10.30 -36.74
N ILE A 980 -17.19 9.01 -36.94
CA ILE A 980 -17.57 8.26 -38.15
C ILE A 980 -19.05 7.86 -38.11
N PHE A 981 -19.54 7.43 -36.96
CA PHE A 981 -20.91 6.92 -36.79
C PHE A 981 -21.90 7.93 -36.18
N GLY A 982 -21.43 9.15 -35.86
CA GLY A 982 -22.26 10.21 -35.31
C GLY A 982 -22.78 9.91 -33.89
N LEU A 983 -21.97 9.23 -33.08
CA LEU A 983 -22.36 8.75 -31.75
C LEU A 983 -22.12 9.83 -30.67
N PRO A 984 -23.07 10.03 -29.73
CA PRO A 984 -22.94 11.04 -28.68
C PRO A 984 -21.78 10.75 -27.72
N ALA A 985 -21.42 11.72 -26.88
CA ALA A 985 -20.58 11.45 -25.71
C ALA A 985 -21.44 10.79 -24.63
N GLN A 986 -20.91 9.75 -24.00
CA GLN A 986 -21.49 9.22 -22.76
C GLN A 986 -20.96 10.09 -21.61
N GLU A 987 -21.80 10.94 -21.04
CA GLU A 987 -21.41 11.77 -19.88
C GLU A 987 -21.15 10.88 -18.64
N ASP A 988 -20.30 11.35 -17.72
CA ASP A 988 -19.86 10.64 -16.51
C ASP A 988 -19.50 9.15 -16.71
N THR A 989 -18.91 8.81 -17.86
CA THR A 989 -18.62 7.44 -18.29
C THR A 989 -17.12 7.25 -18.54
N TYR A 990 -16.52 6.26 -17.87
CA TYR A 990 -15.09 5.98 -17.96
C TYR A 990 -14.74 4.54 -17.57
N VAL A 991 -13.54 4.10 -17.98
CA VAL A 991 -12.99 2.78 -17.71
C VAL A 991 -11.69 2.94 -16.94
N GLU A 992 -11.49 2.19 -15.87
CA GLU A 992 -10.24 2.16 -15.11
C GLU A 992 -9.52 0.84 -15.36
N VAL A 993 -8.30 0.92 -15.88
CA VAL A 993 -7.46 -0.24 -16.21
C VAL A 993 -6.16 -0.21 -15.44
N ASP A 994 -5.75 -1.37 -14.96
CA ASP A 994 -4.45 -1.65 -14.34
C ASP A 994 -3.49 -2.07 -15.46
N LEU A 995 -2.47 -1.25 -15.75
CA LEU A 995 -1.51 -1.48 -16.84
C LEU A 995 -0.43 -2.52 -16.53
N GLU A 996 -0.27 -2.91 -15.26
CA GLU A 996 0.90 -3.68 -14.82
C GLU A 996 0.57 -5.13 -14.48
N HIS A 997 -0.71 -5.44 -14.21
CA HIS A 997 -1.17 -6.80 -14.02
C HIS A 997 -0.96 -7.68 -15.27
N GLU A 998 -0.08 -8.67 -15.12
CA GLU A 998 0.17 -9.73 -16.10
C GLU A 998 -0.65 -10.98 -15.77
N TRP A 999 -1.34 -11.53 -16.77
CA TRP A 999 -2.17 -12.71 -16.63
C TRP A 999 -2.19 -13.54 -17.92
N ILE A 1000 -2.80 -14.73 -17.89
CA ILE A 1000 -2.93 -15.62 -19.04
C ILE A 1000 -4.42 -15.75 -19.38
N ILE A 1001 -4.77 -15.57 -20.66
CA ILE A 1001 -6.14 -15.69 -21.13
C ILE A 1001 -6.62 -17.16 -20.94
N PRO A 1002 -7.70 -17.39 -20.18
CA PRO A 1002 -8.22 -18.74 -19.91
C PRO A 1002 -8.84 -19.38 -21.15
N SER A 1003 -9.14 -20.68 -21.05
CA SER A 1003 -9.82 -21.44 -22.12
C SER A 1003 -11.20 -20.88 -22.48
N SER A 1004 -11.90 -20.28 -21.51
CA SER A 1004 -13.20 -19.63 -21.69
C SER A 1004 -13.31 -18.37 -20.84
N MET A 1005 -13.96 -17.34 -21.41
CA MET A 1005 -14.23 -16.08 -20.73
C MET A 1005 -15.54 -16.14 -19.91
N ALA A 1006 -15.77 -15.14 -19.06
CA ALA A 1006 -16.74 -15.23 -17.98
C ALA A 1006 -18.19 -14.98 -18.42
N PHE A 1007 -18.41 -14.05 -19.36
CA PHE A 1007 -19.75 -13.56 -19.69
C PHE A 1007 -20.29 -14.05 -21.04
N SER A 1008 -19.43 -14.20 -22.06
CA SER A 1008 -19.84 -14.68 -23.38
C SER A 1008 -20.34 -16.14 -23.36
N LYS A 1009 -21.53 -16.37 -23.92
CA LYS A 1009 -22.15 -17.70 -24.08
C LYS A 1009 -21.39 -18.64 -25.01
N ALA A 1010 -20.46 -18.12 -25.82
CA ALA A 1010 -19.60 -18.96 -26.66
C ALA A 1010 -18.83 -20.00 -25.83
N ARG A 1011 -18.39 -19.64 -24.62
CA ARG A 1011 -17.59 -20.49 -23.70
C ARG A 1011 -16.27 -21.02 -24.28
N TRP A 1012 -15.64 -20.27 -25.17
CA TRP A 1012 -14.24 -20.45 -25.59
C TRP A 1012 -13.64 -19.11 -26.06
N THR A 1013 -12.34 -19.07 -26.34
CA THR A 1013 -11.66 -17.93 -26.98
C THR A 1013 -10.49 -18.41 -27.87
N PRO A 1014 -10.21 -17.78 -29.03
CA PRO A 1014 -9.04 -18.13 -29.85
C PRO A 1014 -7.71 -17.70 -29.22
N PHE A 1015 -7.75 -16.81 -28.22
CA PHE A 1015 -6.58 -16.30 -27.51
C PHE A 1015 -6.20 -17.15 -26.27
N GLU A 1016 -6.83 -18.31 -26.09
CA GLU A 1016 -6.52 -19.31 -25.05
C GLU A 1016 -5.00 -19.53 -24.91
N GLY A 1017 -4.48 -19.36 -23.69
CA GLY A 1017 -3.08 -19.56 -23.34
C GLY A 1017 -2.13 -18.38 -23.65
N MET A 1018 -2.62 -17.30 -24.26
CA MET A 1018 -1.79 -16.10 -24.46
C MET A 1018 -1.57 -15.35 -23.15
N LYS A 1019 -0.31 -15.02 -22.86
CA LYS A 1019 0.05 -14.09 -21.78
C LYS A 1019 -0.24 -12.66 -22.24
N VAL A 1020 -0.94 -11.90 -21.41
CA VAL A 1020 -1.32 -10.50 -21.65
C VAL A 1020 -0.95 -9.63 -20.45
N LYS A 1021 -0.82 -8.33 -20.70
CA LYS A 1021 -0.52 -7.31 -19.69
C LYS A 1021 -1.51 -6.16 -19.81
N GLY A 1022 -2.16 -5.84 -18.70
CA GLY A 1022 -3.33 -4.95 -18.67
C GLY A 1022 -4.59 -5.69 -18.28
N THR A 1023 -5.38 -5.14 -17.35
CA THR A 1023 -6.73 -5.65 -17.03
C THR A 1023 -7.72 -4.53 -16.71
N VAL A 1024 -9.00 -4.77 -16.97
CA VAL A 1024 -10.10 -3.87 -16.59
C VAL A 1024 -10.39 -4.06 -15.11
N ARG A 1025 -10.31 -2.98 -14.33
CA ARG A 1025 -10.63 -2.95 -12.89
C ARG A 1025 -12.04 -2.48 -12.63
N ARG A 1026 -12.47 -1.43 -13.33
CA ARG A 1026 -13.79 -0.81 -13.15
C ARG A 1026 -14.31 -0.23 -14.45
N VAL A 1027 -15.62 -0.31 -14.66
CA VAL A 1027 -16.34 0.50 -15.64
C VAL A 1027 -17.41 1.30 -14.92
N VAL A 1028 -17.41 2.61 -15.15
CA VAL A 1028 -18.46 3.53 -14.71
C VAL A 1028 -19.21 4.00 -15.94
N LEU A 1029 -20.54 3.84 -15.92
CA LEU A 1029 -21.45 4.16 -17.01
C LEU A 1029 -22.49 5.15 -16.49
N ARG A 1030 -22.45 6.38 -17.00
CA ARG A 1030 -23.33 7.50 -16.59
C ARG A 1030 -23.37 7.72 -15.07
N GLY A 1031 -22.19 7.72 -14.44
CA GLY A 1031 -22.00 7.89 -13.00
C GLY A 1031 -22.11 6.60 -12.17
N GLU A 1032 -22.77 5.55 -12.66
CA GLU A 1032 -22.98 4.29 -11.93
C GLU A 1032 -21.86 3.26 -12.20
N VAL A 1033 -21.48 2.47 -11.18
CA VAL A 1033 -20.48 1.41 -11.34
C VAL A 1033 -21.12 0.20 -12.03
N ALA A 1034 -20.87 0.06 -13.33
CA ALA A 1034 -21.43 -1.01 -14.16
C ALA A 1034 -20.66 -2.33 -14.02
N TYR A 1035 -19.34 -2.27 -13.82
CA TYR A 1035 -18.46 -3.42 -13.61
C TYR A 1035 -17.36 -3.10 -12.60
N ILE A 1036 -16.99 -4.06 -11.76
CA ILE A 1036 -15.83 -3.99 -10.87
C ILE A 1036 -15.23 -5.38 -10.63
N ASP A 1037 -13.90 -5.52 -10.72
CA ASP A 1037 -13.08 -6.71 -10.40
C ASP A 1037 -13.78 -8.06 -10.67
N GLY A 1038 -14.16 -8.29 -11.94
CA GLY A 1038 -14.78 -9.55 -12.39
C GLY A 1038 -16.30 -9.63 -12.30
N GLN A 1039 -16.99 -8.61 -11.77
CA GLN A 1039 -18.44 -8.62 -11.55
C GLN A 1039 -19.16 -7.50 -12.32
N VAL A 1040 -20.21 -7.85 -13.09
CA VAL A 1040 -21.14 -6.88 -13.70
C VAL A 1040 -22.29 -6.62 -12.74
N LEU A 1041 -22.45 -5.36 -12.31
CA LEU A 1041 -23.42 -4.97 -11.27
C LEU A 1041 -24.75 -4.49 -11.85
N VAL A 1042 -24.75 -3.91 -13.05
CA VAL A 1042 -25.97 -3.42 -13.71
C VAL A 1042 -26.82 -4.57 -14.27
N ALA A 1043 -28.13 -4.45 -14.10
CA ALA A 1043 -29.12 -5.41 -14.58
C ALA A 1043 -29.30 -5.35 -16.13
N PRO A 1044 -29.84 -6.40 -16.76
CA PRO A 1044 -30.36 -6.33 -18.12
C PRO A 1044 -31.40 -5.19 -18.26
N GLY A 1045 -31.36 -4.45 -19.38
CA GLY A 1045 -32.19 -3.27 -19.62
C GLY A 1045 -31.67 -1.97 -19.00
N TYR A 1046 -30.43 -1.94 -18.48
CA TYR A 1046 -29.76 -0.71 -18.03
C TYR A 1046 -29.12 0.09 -19.20
N GLY A 1047 -28.79 -0.60 -20.30
CA GLY A 1047 -28.25 -0.01 -21.52
C GLY A 1047 -29.30 0.82 -22.26
N GLN A 1048 -28.86 1.91 -22.90
CA GLN A 1048 -29.73 2.83 -23.62
C GLN A 1048 -29.42 2.86 -25.12
N ASP A 1049 -30.47 3.01 -25.92
CA ASP A 1049 -30.38 3.32 -27.35
C ASP A 1049 -29.89 4.77 -27.52
N VAL A 1050 -28.62 4.95 -27.89
CA VAL A 1050 -28.00 6.28 -28.01
C VAL A 1050 -28.57 7.09 -29.18
N LYS A 1051 -29.31 6.44 -30.10
CA LYS A 1051 -30.01 7.11 -31.21
C LYS A 1051 -31.32 7.76 -30.76
N LYS A 1052 -31.78 7.49 -29.54
CA LYS A 1052 -32.94 8.16 -28.89
C LYS A 1052 -32.54 9.34 -28.01
N TRP A 1053 -31.25 9.57 -27.76
CA TRP A 1053 -30.80 10.67 -26.91
C TRP A 1053 -31.08 12.04 -27.55
N PRO A 1054 -31.40 13.07 -26.75
CA PRO A 1054 -31.64 14.42 -27.28
C PRO A 1054 -30.36 14.92 -27.96
N SER A 1055 -30.46 15.26 -29.25
CA SER A 1055 -29.33 15.68 -30.06
C SER A 1055 -28.81 17.05 -29.64
N GLY A 1056 -27.86 17.05 -28.71
CA GLY A 1056 -27.04 18.21 -28.38
C GLY A 1056 -26.46 18.84 -29.66
N ALA A 1057 -26.50 20.16 -29.75
CA ALA A 1057 -26.30 20.88 -31.00
C ALA A 1057 -24.95 20.51 -31.65
N VAL A 1058 -25.01 19.92 -32.86
CA VAL A 1058 -23.83 19.66 -33.69
C VAL A 1058 -23.29 21.01 -34.13
N VAL A 1059 -22.28 21.50 -33.40
CA VAL A 1059 -21.50 22.67 -33.80
C VAL A 1059 -20.83 22.33 -35.15
N PRO A 1060 -21.11 23.06 -36.24
CA PRO A 1060 -20.52 22.75 -37.53
C PRO A 1060 -18.98 22.88 -37.46
N PRO A 1061 -18.23 22.08 -38.23
CA PRO A 1061 -16.78 22.08 -38.17
C PRO A 1061 -16.22 23.48 -38.45
N HIS A 1062 -15.28 23.90 -37.61
CA HIS A 1062 -14.68 25.23 -37.68
C HIS A 1062 -13.98 25.42 -39.03
N VAL A 1063 -14.60 26.17 -39.95
CA VAL A 1063 -13.96 26.54 -41.21
C VAL A 1063 -12.74 27.40 -40.87
N ALA A 1064 -11.56 26.94 -41.26
CA ALA A 1064 -10.33 27.70 -41.07
C ALA A 1064 -10.44 29.01 -41.88
N PRO A 1065 -10.09 30.17 -41.29
CA PRO A 1065 -10.17 31.44 -42.02
C PRO A 1065 -9.24 31.40 -43.23
N ALA A 1066 -9.77 31.84 -44.38
CA ALA A 1066 -8.99 31.92 -45.60
C ALA A 1066 -7.78 32.85 -45.40
N LYS A 1067 -6.62 32.47 -45.96
CA LYS A 1067 -5.49 33.38 -46.07
C LYS A 1067 -5.78 34.41 -47.15
N ASP A 1068 -6.20 35.60 -46.75
CA ASP A 1068 -6.27 36.76 -47.66
C ASP A 1068 -4.88 37.05 -48.24
N SER A 1069 -4.75 36.88 -49.55
CA SER A 1069 -3.51 37.15 -50.29
C SER A 1069 -3.49 38.60 -50.80
N ALA A 1070 -3.03 39.54 -49.97
CA ALA A 1070 -2.95 40.95 -50.35
C ALA A 1070 -1.74 41.69 -49.72
N LYS A 1071 -0.63 41.71 -50.49
CA LYS A 1071 0.65 42.43 -50.26
C LYS A 1071 1.58 41.85 -49.19
#